data_AF-A0A6L8DZS1-F1
#
_entry.id   AF-A0A6L8DZS1-F1
#
_cell.length_a   1.000
_cell.length_b   1.000
_cell.length_c   1.000
_cell.angle_alpha   90.00
_cell.angle_beta   90.00
_cell.angle_gamma   90.00
#
_symmetry.space_group_name_H-M   'P 1'
#
loop_
_entity.id
_entity.type
_entity.pdbx_description
1 polymer ?
#
loop_
_entity_poly.entity_id
_entity_poly.type
_entity_poly.pdbx_seq_one_letter_code
_entity_poly.pdbx_strand_id
1 'polypeptide(L)'
;MLYRAGIAAVIGAVVVALSAGSAGAWQAVAVDGDDIGGVVTGPDGPEAGVWVIAETTDLPTRFNRIVVTDDDGRYLIPDLPDATYDVWVRGYGLVDSEKVRTPPGSTLNLTAVVAPDEAAAAQYYPAGHWLSLIEVPDRDQFPGTGPDGNGISPNMRSQAEWMRTVKSGGCTACHSLGNLATREVPPELGEFDSMVAAWDRRIQSGQAGGSMSNGLNRMGRQAALEMFADWTDRIMAGELPEAPRRPQGVERNIVVSQWDWADEKAYLHDEISTDKRDPTVNAYGPIYGALEASADYVPVLDPVANASSEIPVPVRDPDTPLAAGPPMASSPYWGDEAIWNSQTNVHNPMLDADGRVWLTSRVRGPQNPDMCLEGSDHPSAQAFPNARANRHLAVWDPATEEMTLVGTCYSTHHLIFAEDENDTLWTSGGGPVIGWLDTKMFLETGDEEASQGWTALVLDTNGNGQRDEFTEPNEPIDPTKDRRVTTGFYGVAYNPVDGTIWGSSLGFPGSVLRLDPGDDPSNTALTEVFEVPWENPGAEVQGYSPRGMDIDRNGVVWTPLASGHMASFDRSKCTGPLNGPDATGQHCPEGWTLYEEPLPKFKGVDDSGGAEGSYYTWVDQFDTFGLGENIPINTGNASEGLLALKDGEWVIIRVPYPLGFYTKWLDGRIDDADAGWKGRGLWATYGTRAPFHTETGKGTPSKVVQFQLRPDPLAK
;
A
#
# COMPACT_ATOMS: atom_id res chain seq x y z
N MET A 1 12.59 82.96 -69.11
CA MET A 1 11.71 83.82 -68.28
C MET A 1 11.16 82.94 -67.16
N LEU A 2 11.75 82.97 -65.97
CA LEU A 2 11.32 83.80 -64.82
C LEU A 2 9.87 83.48 -64.38
N TYR A 3 9.67 82.61 -63.37
CA TYR A 3 9.26 82.99 -61.99
C TYR A 3 8.89 81.77 -61.10
N ARG A 4 9.67 81.65 -60.02
CA ARG A 4 9.37 81.35 -58.60
C ARG A 4 8.38 80.26 -58.13
N ALA A 5 8.98 79.41 -57.30
CA ALA A 5 8.53 78.68 -56.11
C ALA A 5 7.33 79.22 -55.31
N GLY A 6 6.56 78.29 -54.76
CA GLY A 6 5.64 78.44 -53.63
C GLY A 6 5.49 77.11 -52.88
N ILE A 7 5.78 77.13 -51.58
CA ILE A 7 5.71 76.02 -50.61
C ILE A 7 4.27 75.88 -50.10
N ALA A 8 3.78 74.65 -49.93
CA ALA A 8 2.65 74.35 -49.04
C ALA A 8 2.91 73.02 -48.30
N ALA A 9 3.00 73.11 -46.98
CA ALA A 9 3.13 72.00 -46.06
C ALA A 9 1.78 71.27 -45.90
N VAL A 10 1.78 69.94 -45.97
CA VAL A 10 0.63 69.09 -45.65
C VAL A 10 0.94 68.33 -44.36
N ILE A 11 0.09 68.57 -43.35
CA ILE A 11 0.04 67.89 -42.06
C ILE A 11 -0.54 66.50 -42.30
N GLY A 12 0.24 65.44 -42.07
CA GLY A 12 -0.21 64.06 -42.09
C GLY A 12 -0.72 63.63 -40.71
N ALA A 13 -2.01 63.35 -40.61
CA ALA A 13 -2.61 62.72 -39.43
C ALA A 13 -2.19 61.24 -39.38
N VAL A 14 -1.44 60.86 -38.35
CA VAL A 14 -1.15 59.46 -38.02
C VAL A 14 -2.37 58.93 -37.25
N VAL A 15 -3.14 58.05 -37.90
CA VAL A 15 -4.14 57.21 -37.21
C VAL A 15 -3.37 56.06 -36.57
N VAL A 16 -3.18 56.15 -35.25
CA VAL A 16 -2.76 55.01 -34.41
C VAL A 16 -3.98 54.10 -34.29
N ALA A 17 -4.02 53.03 -35.07
CA ALA A 17 -4.94 51.94 -34.82
C ALA A 17 -4.45 51.20 -33.57
N LEU A 18 -5.12 51.45 -32.45
CA LEU A 18 -5.04 50.65 -31.23
C LEU A 18 -5.47 49.22 -31.56
N SER A 19 -4.52 48.32 -31.75
CA SER A 19 -4.73 46.90 -31.55
C SER A 19 -4.92 46.69 -30.05
N ALA A 20 -6.16 46.86 -29.58
CA ALA A 20 -6.59 46.29 -28.31
C ALA A 20 -6.33 44.79 -28.41
N GLY A 21 -5.36 44.32 -27.63
CA GLY A 21 -5.09 42.90 -27.50
C GLY A 21 -6.40 42.21 -27.13
N SER A 22 -6.80 41.25 -27.95
CA SER A 22 -7.74 40.22 -27.56
C SER A 22 -7.15 39.54 -26.32
N ALA A 23 -7.63 39.93 -25.14
CA ALA A 23 -7.61 39.07 -23.97
C ALA A 23 -8.14 37.72 -24.44
N GLY A 24 -7.33 36.66 -24.31
CA GLY A 24 -7.68 35.34 -24.79
C GLY A 24 -9.07 34.98 -24.30
N ALA A 25 -9.98 34.67 -25.22
CA ALA A 25 -11.25 34.08 -24.84
C ALA A 25 -10.91 32.71 -24.24
N TRP A 26 -11.02 32.59 -22.91
CA TRP A 26 -10.93 31.33 -22.21
C TRP A 26 -11.84 30.34 -22.91
N GLN A 27 -11.28 29.25 -23.42
CA GLN A 27 -12.05 28.20 -24.06
C GLN A 27 -12.96 27.62 -22.98
N ALA A 28 -14.28 27.79 -23.13
CA ALA A 28 -15.24 27.34 -22.15
C ALA A 28 -15.10 25.82 -21.95
N VAL A 29 -15.02 25.39 -20.69
CA VAL A 29 -15.05 23.97 -20.34
C VAL A 29 -16.41 23.42 -20.75
N ALA A 30 -16.42 22.35 -21.54
CA ALA A 30 -17.65 21.67 -21.90
C ALA A 30 -18.13 20.88 -20.68
N VAL A 31 -19.35 21.16 -20.22
CA VAL A 31 -19.99 20.53 -19.06
C VAL A 31 -21.29 19.92 -19.56
N ASP A 32 -21.54 18.64 -19.33
CA ASP A 32 -22.85 18.02 -19.53
C ASP A 32 -23.58 17.76 -18.20
N GLY A 33 -24.65 16.96 -18.22
CA GLY A 33 -25.69 16.96 -17.18
C GLY A 33 -25.24 16.46 -15.81
N ASP A 34 -24.21 15.63 -15.78
CA ASP A 34 -23.62 14.98 -14.61
C ASP A 34 -22.19 15.48 -14.33
N ASP A 35 -21.75 16.54 -15.02
CA ASP A 35 -20.45 17.16 -14.80
C ASP A 35 -20.51 18.39 -13.88
N ILE A 36 -19.39 18.70 -13.22
CA ILE A 36 -19.08 20.06 -12.74
C ILE A 36 -17.75 20.49 -13.36
N GLY A 37 -17.70 21.65 -14.01
CA GLY A 37 -16.46 22.13 -14.63
C GLY A 37 -16.29 23.63 -14.59
N GLY A 38 -15.05 24.09 -14.76
CA GLY A 38 -14.75 25.53 -14.76
C GLY A 38 -13.25 25.82 -14.72
N VAL A 39 -12.92 27.02 -14.28
CA VAL A 39 -11.53 27.49 -14.17
C VAL A 39 -11.23 27.87 -12.72
N VAL A 40 -10.06 27.44 -12.23
CA VAL A 40 -9.47 27.89 -10.99
C VAL A 40 -8.47 29.01 -11.28
N THR A 41 -8.62 30.14 -10.59
CA THR A 41 -7.67 31.26 -10.68
C THR A 41 -7.08 31.59 -9.31
N GLY A 42 -5.76 31.82 -9.26
CA GLY A 42 -5.05 32.42 -8.15
C GLY A 42 -4.66 33.88 -8.41
N PRO A 43 -3.84 34.49 -7.54
CA PRO A 43 -3.41 35.88 -7.68
C PRO A 43 -2.63 36.18 -8.96
N ASP A 44 -1.93 35.18 -9.51
CA ASP A 44 -1.07 35.32 -10.69
C ASP A 44 -1.72 34.86 -12.01
N GLY A 45 -3.01 34.51 -11.99
CA GLY A 45 -3.76 34.00 -13.14
C GLY A 45 -4.30 32.59 -12.91
N PRO A 46 -4.40 31.75 -13.94
CA PRO A 46 -4.77 30.33 -13.78
C PRO A 46 -3.94 29.59 -12.76
N GLU A 47 -4.61 28.72 -11.99
CA GLU A 47 -3.96 27.89 -11.00
C GLU A 47 -3.83 26.45 -11.51
N ALA A 48 -2.64 26.09 -11.98
CA ALA A 48 -2.36 24.76 -12.53
C ALA A 48 -1.94 23.74 -11.46
N GLY A 49 -2.27 22.46 -11.69
CA GLY A 49 -1.86 21.36 -10.82
C GLY A 49 -2.41 21.46 -9.39
N VAL A 50 -3.63 21.98 -9.23
CA VAL A 50 -4.35 21.99 -7.95
C VAL A 50 -5.55 21.07 -8.02
N TRP A 51 -5.97 20.56 -6.86
CA TRP A 51 -7.10 19.65 -6.77
C TRP A 51 -8.39 20.41 -6.61
N VAL A 52 -9.40 20.03 -7.38
CA VAL A 52 -10.78 20.43 -7.16
C VAL A 52 -11.53 19.23 -6.59
N ILE A 53 -12.12 19.41 -5.42
CA ILE A 53 -12.77 18.37 -4.63
C ILE A 53 -14.27 18.66 -4.61
N ALA A 54 -15.08 17.69 -5.00
CA ALA A 54 -16.53 17.69 -4.80
C ALA A 54 -16.91 16.62 -3.78
N GLU A 55 -17.62 17.01 -2.72
CA GLU A 55 -18.05 16.11 -1.65
C GLU A 55 -19.55 16.20 -1.40
N THR A 56 -20.19 15.06 -1.11
CA THR A 56 -21.59 15.00 -0.70
C THR A 56 -21.83 13.95 0.39
N THR A 57 -22.85 14.23 1.20
CA THR A 57 -23.44 13.29 2.16
C THR A 57 -24.91 12.99 1.82
N ASP A 58 -25.37 13.40 0.62
CA ASP A 58 -26.74 13.17 0.15
C ASP A 58 -26.95 11.73 -0.40
N LEU A 59 -25.86 10.97 -0.61
CA LEU A 59 -25.86 9.56 -1.05
C LEU A 59 -25.89 8.58 0.15
N PRO A 60 -26.20 7.28 -0.05
CA PRO A 60 -26.29 6.31 1.04
C PRO A 60 -25.00 6.18 1.88
N THR A 61 -23.84 6.43 1.27
CA THR A 61 -22.57 6.67 1.98
C THR A 61 -21.97 8.02 1.58
N ARG A 62 -21.11 8.58 2.42
CA ARG A 62 -20.37 9.81 2.07
C ARG A 62 -19.52 9.54 0.85
N PHE A 63 -19.59 10.44 -0.11
CA PHE A 63 -18.91 10.32 -1.39
C PHE A 63 -18.11 11.58 -1.69
N ASN A 64 -16.94 11.41 -2.29
CA ASN A 64 -16.23 12.51 -2.92
C ASN A 64 -15.64 12.11 -4.27
N ARG A 65 -15.47 13.10 -5.14
CA ARG A 65 -14.71 12.99 -6.39
C ARG A 65 -13.74 14.14 -6.52
N ILE A 66 -12.51 13.82 -6.91
CA ILE A 66 -11.38 14.74 -6.92
C ILE A 66 -10.69 14.68 -8.28
N VAL A 67 -10.41 15.85 -8.84
CA VAL A 67 -9.69 16.00 -10.12
C VAL A 67 -8.62 17.06 -10.00
N VAL A 68 -7.76 17.14 -11.01
CA VAL A 68 -6.65 18.11 -11.06
C VAL A 68 -6.86 19.11 -12.18
N THR A 69 -6.47 20.37 -11.96
CA THR A 69 -6.48 21.41 -13.00
C THR A 69 -5.36 21.24 -14.02
N ASP A 70 -5.62 21.60 -15.27
CA ASP A 70 -4.62 21.68 -16.34
C ASP A 70 -3.73 22.94 -16.25
N ASP A 71 -2.86 23.17 -17.25
CA ASP A 71 -1.96 24.33 -17.31
C ASP A 71 -2.70 25.68 -17.38
N ASP A 72 -3.93 25.68 -17.87
CA ASP A 72 -4.79 26.87 -17.97
C ASP A 72 -5.77 26.97 -16.78
N GLY A 73 -5.54 26.18 -15.71
CA GLY A 73 -6.36 26.16 -14.50
C GLY A 73 -7.75 25.56 -14.70
N ARG A 74 -8.02 24.94 -15.85
CA ARG A 74 -9.32 24.35 -16.16
C ARG A 74 -9.47 22.99 -15.50
N TYR A 75 -10.68 22.66 -15.08
CA TYR A 75 -11.01 21.36 -14.52
C TYR A 75 -12.39 20.90 -14.96
N LEU A 76 -12.59 19.59 -14.90
CA LEU A 76 -13.86 18.92 -15.05
C LEU A 76 -13.93 17.75 -14.06
N ILE A 77 -14.98 17.68 -13.25
CA ILE A 77 -15.35 16.55 -12.40
C ILE A 77 -16.46 15.79 -13.14
N PRO A 78 -16.17 14.61 -13.71
CA PRO A 78 -17.11 13.87 -14.54
C PRO A 78 -18.06 12.97 -13.74
N ASP A 79 -19.16 12.55 -14.38
CA ASP A 79 -20.05 11.43 -14.00
C ASP A 79 -20.58 11.46 -12.54
N LEU A 80 -20.87 12.64 -11.99
CA LEU A 80 -21.33 12.77 -10.61
C LEU A 80 -22.77 12.23 -10.45
N PRO A 81 -23.02 11.38 -9.43
CA PRO A 81 -24.39 11.01 -9.05
C PRO A 81 -25.28 12.23 -8.79
N ASP A 82 -26.60 12.06 -8.95
CA ASP A 82 -27.57 13.12 -8.66
C ASP A 82 -27.62 13.42 -7.15
N ALA A 83 -26.95 14.51 -6.76
CA ALA A 83 -26.81 14.98 -5.39
C ALA A 83 -26.41 16.47 -5.40
N THR A 84 -26.32 17.09 -4.23
CA THR A 84 -25.68 18.39 -4.11
C THR A 84 -24.28 18.24 -3.51
N TYR A 85 -23.32 18.96 -4.08
CA TYR A 85 -21.91 18.86 -3.70
C TYR A 85 -21.40 20.15 -3.10
N ASP A 86 -20.59 20.05 -2.05
CA ASP A 86 -19.67 21.10 -1.66
C ASP A 86 -18.40 20.99 -2.51
N VAL A 87 -18.05 22.06 -3.22
CA VAL A 87 -16.90 22.09 -4.14
C VAL A 87 -15.87 23.13 -3.70
N TRP A 88 -14.60 22.75 -3.60
CA TRP A 88 -13.50 23.66 -3.22
C TRP A 88 -12.16 23.25 -3.86
N VAL A 89 -11.17 24.13 -3.71
CA VAL A 89 -9.81 23.97 -4.23
C VAL A 89 -8.83 23.71 -3.10
N ARG A 90 -7.90 22.77 -3.31
CA ARG A 90 -6.73 22.50 -2.47
C ARG A 90 -5.46 22.41 -3.31
N GLY A 91 -4.32 22.83 -2.79
CA GLY A 91 -3.04 22.66 -3.48
C GLY A 91 -1.84 22.94 -2.58
N TYR A 92 -0.66 22.42 -2.96
CA TYR A 92 0.58 22.76 -2.28
C TYR A 92 0.91 24.25 -2.47
N GLY A 93 1.29 24.93 -1.39
CA GLY A 93 1.45 26.39 -1.33
C GLY A 93 0.15 27.17 -1.08
N LEU A 94 -0.98 26.48 -0.94
CA LEU A 94 -2.31 27.06 -0.76
C LEU A 94 -2.93 26.62 0.58
N VAL A 95 -4.05 27.24 0.93
CA VAL A 95 -5.03 26.70 1.89
C VAL A 95 -6.33 26.40 1.16
N ASP A 96 -7.22 25.61 1.79
CA ASP A 96 -8.53 25.31 1.20
C ASP A 96 -9.29 26.60 0.89
N SER A 97 -9.89 26.66 -0.31
CA SER A 97 -10.80 27.73 -0.68
C SER A 97 -12.14 27.63 0.07
N GLU A 98 -12.97 28.66 -0.05
CA GLU A 98 -14.38 28.56 0.35
C GLU A 98 -15.07 27.40 -0.40
N LYS A 99 -15.90 26.65 0.34
CA LYS A 99 -16.75 25.59 -0.23
C LYS A 99 -17.98 26.21 -0.89
N VAL A 100 -18.20 25.89 -2.16
CA VAL A 100 -19.36 26.35 -2.93
C VAL A 100 -20.29 25.18 -3.18
N ARG A 101 -21.55 25.32 -2.77
CA ARG A 101 -22.57 24.28 -2.92
C ARG A 101 -23.21 24.34 -4.30
N THR A 102 -23.14 23.26 -5.09
CA THR A 102 -23.69 23.21 -6.45
C THR A 102 -24.15 21.79 -6.85
N PRO A 103 -25.18 21.65 -7.70
CA PRO A 103 -25.50 20.36 -8.32
C PRO A 103 -24.60 20.08 -9.55
N PRO A 104 -24.58 18.84 -10.06
CA PRO A 104 -24.07 18.53 -11.40
C PRO A 104 -24.78 19.33 -12.51
N GLY A 105 -24.17 19.41 -13.69
CA GLY A 105 -24.61 20.28 -14.79
C GLY A 105 -24.12 21.73 -14.70
N SER A 106 -23.21 22.03 -13.77
CA SER A 106 -22.86 23.40 -13.41
C SER A 106 -21.50 23.83 -13.95
N THR A 107 -21.43 25.04 -14.50
CA THR A 107 -20.16 25.74 -14.72
C THR A 107 -19.79 26.56 -13.49
N LEU A 108 -18.68 26.21 -12.82
CA LEU A 108 -18.26 26.81 -11.56
C LEU A 108 -16.80 27.26 -11.62
N ASN A 109 -16.56 28.57 -11.64
CA ASN A 109 -15.22 29.12 -11.47
C ASN A 109 -14.90 29.24 -9.98
N LEU A 110 -13.67 28.90 -9.61
CA LEU A 110 -13.20 28.89 -8.22
C LEU A 110 -11.96 29.79 -8.10
N THR A 111 -11.73 30.29 -6.88
CA THR A 111 -10.54 31.09 -6.57
C THR A 111 -9.67 30.31 -5.59
N ALA A 112 -8.43 30.04 -5.98
CA ALA A 112 -7.42 29.46 -5.10
C ALA A 112 -7.01 30.48 -4.02
N VAL A 113 -6.77 30.01 -2.80
CA VAL A 113 -6.37 30.86 -1.66
C VAL A 113 -4.91 30.58 -1.31
N VAL A 114 -4.04 31.56 -1.54
CA VAL A 114 -2.62 31.45 -1.18
C VAL A 114 -2.49 31.29 0.32
N ALA A 115 -1.63 30.37 0.75
CA ALA A 115 -1.37 30.18 2.17
C ALA A 115 -0.79 31.47 2.77
N PRO A 116 -1.22 31.88 3.98
CA PRO A 116 -0.74 33.10 4.62
C PRO A 116 0.76 33.07 4.94
N ASP A 117 1.32 31.86 5.11
CA ASP A 117 2.74 31.59 5.34
C ASP A 117 3.07 30.13 4.96
N GLU A 118 4.36 29.79 5.01
CA GLU A 118 4.87 28.44 4.69
C GLU A 118 4.34 27.37 5.65
N ALA A 119 4.09 27.72 6.92
CA ALA A 119 3.61 26.76 7.93
C ALA A 119 2.17 26.35 7.64
N ALA A 120 1.31 27.29 7.23
CA ALA A 120 -0.04 27.02 6.79
C ALA A 120 -0.07 26.17 5.50
N ALA A 121 0.83 26.43 4.54
CA ALA A 121 0.95 25.59 3.35
C ALA A 121 1.36 24.15 3.69
N ALA A 122 2.32 23.98 4.62
CA ALA A 122 2.86 22.69 4.99
C ALA A 122 1.85 21.76 5.69
N GLN A 123 0.75 22.30 6.22
CA GLN A 123 -0.31 21.48 6.83
C GLN A 123 -0.93 20.50 5.82
N TYR A 124 -0.88 20.81 4.52
CA TYR A 124 -1.37 19.96 3.44
C TYR A 124 -0.32 19.02 2.86
N TYR A 125 0.93 19.05 3.35
CA TYR A 125 1.97 18.19 2.82
C TYR A 125 1.79 16.75 3.32
N PRO A 126 2.17 15.75 2.49
CA PRO A 126 2.06 14.34 2.85
C PRO A 126 2.86 14.03 4.12
N ALA A 127 2.39 13.07 4.92
CA ALA A 127 3.06 12.65 6.14
C ALA A 127 4.56 12.34 5.95
N GLY A 128 4.95 11.75 4.82
CA GLY A 128 6.34 11.42 4.49
C GLY A 128 7.30 12.60 4.45
N HIS A 129 6.84 13.80 4.07
CA HIS A 129 7.67 15.01 4.10
C HIS A 129 7.97 15.43 5.54
N TRP A 130 6.99 15.33 6.44
CA TRP A 130 7.20 15.58 7.86
C TRP A 130 8.08 14.52 8.50
N LEU A 131 7.86 13.25 8.12
CA LEU A 131 8.64 12.11 8.57
C LEU A 131 10.12 12.24 8.18
N SER A 132 10.43 12.78 7.00
CA SER A 132 11.82 12.94 6.52
C SER A 132 12.66 13.89 7.38
N LEU A 133 12.04 14.72 8.24
CA LEU A 133 12.74 15.58 9.20
C LEU A 133 13.40 14.82 10.37
N ILE A 134 13.11 13.53 10.53
CA ILE A 134 13.81 12.67 11.48
C ILE A 134 15.31 12.70 11.17
N GLU A 135 16.10 12.94 12.22
CA GLU A 135 17.55 12.78 12.20
C GLU A 135 17.89 11.43 12.81
N VAL A 136 18.38 10.51 11.98
CA VAL A 136 18.71 9.16 12.44
C VAL A 136 20.07 9.15 13.15
N PRO A 137 20.30 8.22 14.09
CA PRO A 137 21.62 8.06 14.70
C PRO A 137 22.73 7.87 13.66
N ASP A 138 23.90 8.45 13.91
CA ASP A 138 25.07 8.38 13.03
C ASP A 138 25.59 6.95 12.91
N ARG A 139 26.24 6.65 11.78
CA ARG A 139 26.77 5.30 11.50
C ARG A 139 27.75 4.79 12.55
N ASP A 140 28.56 5.67 13.12
CA ASP A 140 29.57 5.33 14.13
C ASP A 140 28.97 5.00 15.52
N GLN A 141 27.66 5.19 15.69
CA GLN A 141 26.92 4.78 16.88
C GLN A 141 26.49 3.31 16.84
N PHE A 142 26.75 2.60 15.74
CA PHE A 142 26.42 1.19 15.56
C PHE A 142 27.68 0.29 15.52
N PRO A 143 27.63 -0.95 16.04
CA PRO A 143 26.50 -1.55 16.76
C PRO A 143 26.21 -0.82 18.08
N GLY A 144 24.96 -0.85 18.52
CA GLY A 144 24.54 -0.19 19.77
C GLY A 144 25.33 -0.67 20.99
N THR A 145 25.45 0.19 22.00
CA THR A 145 26.23 -0.09 23.23
C THR A 145 25.38 -0.27 24.48
N GLY A 146 24.05 -0.27 24.32
CA GLY A 146 23.08 -0.54 25.37
C GLY A 146 22.79 0.66 26.29
N PRO A 147 21.94 0.47 27.31
CA PRO A 147 21.48 1.54 28.20
C PRO A 147 22.59 2.26 28.98
N ASP A 148 23.68 1.55 29.31
CA ASP A 148 24.85 2.15 30.00
C ASP A 148 25.81 2.88 29.04
N GLY A 149 25.54 2.83 27.73
CA GLY A 149 26.31 3.47 26.67
C GLY A 149 25.50 4.54 25.94
N ASN A 150 25.31 4.38 24.63
CA ASN A 150 24.57 5.29 23.77
C ASN A 150 23.05 5.06 23.74
N GLY A 151 22.51 4.17 24.59
CA GLY A 151 21.08 3.90 24.66
C GLY A 151 20.50 3.06 23.51
N ILE A 152 21.27 2.81 22.45
CA ILE A 152 20.89 1.95 21.32
C ILE A 152 21.12 0.48 21.69
N SER A 153 20.17 -0.38 21.32
CA SER A 153 20.23 -1.82 21.54
C SER A 153 21.47 -2.44 20.89
N PRO A 154 22.25 -3.29 21.59
CA PRO A 154 23.37 -4.01 20.99
C PRO A 154 22.99 -4.95 19.84
N ASN A 155 21.71 -5.27 19.71
CA ASN A 155 21.20 -6.05 18.58
C ASN A 155 21.00 -5.21 17.31
N MET A 156 21.03 -3.88 17.41
CA MET A 156 21.03 -2.98 16.25
C MET A 156 22.47 -2.82 15.78
N ARG A 157 22.81 -3.44 14.65
CA ARG A 157 24.17 -3.55 14.12
C ARG A 157 24.52 -2.46 13.13
N SER A 158 23.55 -1.81 12.51
CA SER A 158 23.76 -0.75 11.52
C SER A 158 22.66 0.32 11.53
N GLN A 159 22.96 1.48 10.94
CA GLN A 159 21.99 2.55 10.68
C GLN A 159 20.86 2.06 9.75
N ALA A 160 21.14 1.13 8.84
CA ALA A 160 20.13 0.52 7.98
C ALA A 160 19.12 -0.35 8.74
N GLU A 161 19.55 -1.14 9.73
CA GLU A 161 18.63 -1.89 10.60
C GLU A 161 17.76 -0.95 11.45
N TRP A 162 18.31 0.18 11.88
CA TRP A 162 17.55 1.23 12.56
C TRP A 162 16.47 1.80 11.66
N MET A 163 16.85 2.24 10.45
CA MET A 163 15.92 2.78 9.44
C MET A 163 14.84 1.77 9.06
N ARG A 164 15.19 0.50 8.86
CA ARG A 164 14.22 -0.58 8.63
C ARG A 164 13.14 -0.61 9.70
N THR A 165 13.52 -0.48 10.97
CA THR A 165 12.60 -0.57 12.10
C THR A 165 11.66 0.65 12.17
N VAL A 166 12.17 1.84 11.86
CA VAL A 166 11.33 3.05 11.73
C VAL A 166 10.36 2.90 10.54
N LYS A 167 10.85 2.36 9.42
CA LYS A 167 10.10 2.24 8.17
C LYS A 167 9.24 0.96 8.09
N SER A 168 9.17 0.32 6.93
CA SER A 168 8.25 -0.77 6.63
C SER A 168 8.56 -2.07 7.38
N GLY A 169 9.66 -2.15 8.13
CA GLY A 169 9.94 -3.24 9.07
C GLY A 169 9.29 -3.08 10.45
N GLY A 170 8.70 -1.92 10.75
CA GLY A 170 8.09 -1.62 12.05
C GLY A 170 7.02 -0.55 12.00
N CYS A 171 7.35 0.71 12.28
CA CYS A 171 6.37 1.75 12.57
C CYS A 171 5.50 2.12 11.36
N THR A 172 6.12 2.48 10.24
CA THR A 172 5.37 2.87 9.02
C THR A 172 4.71 1.71 8.30
N ALA A 173 4.75 0.48 8.83
CA ALA A 173 3.91 -0.63 8.36
C ALA A 173 2.50 -0.62 8.98
N CYS A 174 2.29 0.16 10.04
CA CYS A 174 1.01 0.23 10.76
C CYS A 174 0.44 1.65 10.86
N HIS A 175 1.31 2.66 10.84
CA HIS A 175 0.95 4.05 11.11
C HIS A 175 1.51 4.98 10.05
N SER A 176 0.71 5.94 9.61
CA SER A 176 1.19 7.08 8.83
C SER A 176 1.94 8.05 9.76
N LEU A 177 3.25 7.82 9.94
CA LEU A 177 4.10 8.73 10.70
C LEU A 177 4.32 10.02 9.91
N GLY A 178 4.15 11.16 10.58
CA GLY A 178 4.24 12.49 10.00
C GLY A 178 2.90 13.15 9.72
N ASN A 179 1.78 12.44 9.87
CA ASN A 179 0.46 13.07 9.91
C ASN A 179 0.29 13.89 11.20
N LEU A 180 -0.73 14.76 11.27
CA LEU A 180 -0.90 15.69 12.39
C LEU A 180 -0.93 14.98 13.76
N ALA A 181 -1.65 13.85 13.85
CA ALA A 181 -1.75 13.06 15.06
C ALA A 181 -0.41 12.45 15.52
N THR A 182 0.57 12.30 14.62
CA THR A 182 1.87 11.67 14.91
C THR A 182 3.03 12.65 14.99
N ARG A 183 2.98 13.78 14.28
CA ARG A 183 4.03 14.83 14.28
C ARG A 183 3.91 15.86 15.41
N GLU A 184 2.75 15.92 16.07
CA GLU A 184 2.49 16.76 17.25
C GLU A 184 1.95 15.90 18.41
N VAL A 185 1.90 16.45 19.64
CA VAL A 185 1.31 15.81 20.83
C VAL A 185 -0.15 16.24 21.02
N PRO A 186 -1.13 15.32 20.85
CA PRO A 186 -2.53 15.62 21.13
C PRO A 186 -2.72 16.02 22.61
N PRO A 187 -3.43 17.12 22.91
CA PRO A 187 -3.72 17.53 24.29
C PRO A 187 -4.41 16.44 25.12
N GLU A 188 -5.20 15.58 24.49
CA GLU A 188 -5.92 14.45 25.11
C GLU A 188 -4.98 13.39 25.69
N LEU A 189 -3.70 13.38 25.28
CA LEU A 189 -2.70 12.48 25.84
C LEU A 189 -2.28 12.90 27.26
N GLY A 190 -2.43 14.19 27.60
CA GLY A 190 -2.10 14.78 28.88
C GLY A 190 -0.93 15.77 28.83
N GLU A 191 -0.53 16.27 30.00
CA GLU A 191 0.64 17.13 30.19
C GLU A 191 1.83 16.31 30.68
N PHE A 192 3.04 16.66 30.22
CA PHE A 192 4.26 15.92 30.50
C PHE A 192 5.42 16.85 30.82
N ASP A 193 6.34 16.40 31.69
CA ASP A 193 7.55 17.15 32.06
C ASP A 193 8.58 17.25 30.91
N SER A 194 8.45 16.40 29.88
CA SER A 194 9.32 16.40 28.69
C SER A 194 8.64 15.73 27.49
N MET A 195 9.13 16.05 26.29
CA MET A 195 8.67 15.42 25.05
C MET A 195 9.01 13.92 25.01
N VAL A 196 10.12 13.50 25.61
CA VAL A 196 10.48 12.08 25.79
C VAL A 196 9.41 11.34 26.59
N ALA A 197 8.93 11.92 27.70
CA ALA A 197 7.85 11.32 28.50
C ALA A 197 6.51 11.30 27.73
N ALA A 198 6.22 12.32 26.93
CA ALA A 198 5.04 12.35 26.07
C ALA A 198 5.06 11.23 25.02
N TRP A 199 6.20 11.00 24.35
CA TRP A 199 6.37 9.90 23.40
C TRP A 199 6.28 8.53 24.07
N ASP A 200 6.89 8.39 25.25
CA ASP A 200 6.84 7.15 26.02
C ASP A 200 5.40 6.78 26.39
N ARG A 201 4.58 7.77 26.74
CA ARG A 201 3.14 7.56 27.00
C ARG A 201 2.34 7.33 25.72
N ARG A 202 2.66 8.00 24.61
CA ARG A 202 1.97 7.85 23.32
C ARG A 202 1.96 6.41 22.85
N ILE A 203 3.13 5.80 22.78
CA ILE A 203 3.32 4.44 22.25
C ILE A 203 2.71 3.35 23.13
N GLN A 204 2.18 3.68 24.31
CA GLN A 204 1.44 2.75 25.17
C GLN A 204 -0.08 2.77 24.90
N SER A 205 -0.57 3.65 24.02
CA SER A 205 -2.01 3.87 23.83
C SER A 205 -2.71 2.70 23.12
N GLY A 206 -3.83 2.24 23.68
CA GLY A 206 -4.71 1.26 23.07
C GLY A 206 -4.14 -0.17 23.01
N GLN A 207 -4.78 -1.02 22.22
CA GLN A 207 -4.47 -2.46 22.10
C GLN A 207 -3.15 -2.73 21.35
N ALA A 208 -2.70 -1.79 20.50
CA ALA A 208 -1.39 -1.88 19.85
C ALA A 208 -0.22 -1.47 20.78
N GLY A 209 -0.49 -0.84 21.93
CA GLY A 209 0.53 -0.23 22.78
C GLY A 209 1.63 -1.19 23.25
N GLY A 210 1.26 -2.43 23.60
CA GLY A 210 2.24 -3.46 23.98
C GLY A 210 3.22 -3.80 22.85
N SER A 211 2.72 -3.89 21.61
CA SER A 211 3.56 -4.16 20.44
C SER A 211 4.47 -2.99 20.11
N MET A 212 3.93 -1.77 20.12
CA MET A 212 4.70 -0.54 19.87
C MET A 212 5.80 -0.34 20.93
N SER A 213 5.47 -0.51 22.21
CA SER A 213 6.43 -0.43 23.32
C SER A 213 7.55 -1.46 23.21
N ASN A 214 7.24 -2.69 22.83
CA ASN A 214 8.25 -3.72 22.58
C ASN A 214 9.12 -3.41 21.35
N GLY A 215 8.56 -2.76 20.33
CA GLY A 215 9.30 -2.24 19.17
C GLY A 215 10.42 -1.29 19.60
N LEU A 216 10.09 -0.28 20.40
CA LEU A 216 11.09 0.68 20.91
C LEU A 216 12.13 -0.01 21.81
N ASN A 217 11.72 -0.99 22.62
CA ASN A 217 12.67 -1.76 23.43
C ASN A 217 13.71 -2.50 22.57
N ARG A 218 13.32 -3.02 21.40
CA ARG A 218 14.25 -3.70 20.48
C ARG A 218 15.26 -2.75 19.84
N MET A 219 14.88 -1.50 19.60
CA MET A 219 15.76 -0.46 19.06
C MET A 219 16.75 0.07 20.11
N GLY A 220 16.37 0.04 21.38
CA GLY A 220 17.02 0.81 22.44
C GLY A 220 16.12 1.97 22.81
N ARG A 221 15.27 1.74 23.83
CA ARG A 221 14.13 2.61 24.14
C ARG A 221 14.53 4.07 24.34
N GLN A 222 15.64 4.31 25.06
CA GLN A 222 16.11 5.65 25.36
C GLN A 222 16.42 6.43 24.07
N ALA A 223 17.34 5.93 23.25
CA ALA A 223 17.75 6.60 22.02
C ALA A 223 16.58 6.76 21.03
N ALA A 224 15.69 5.77 20.96
CA ALA A 224 14.51 5.84 20.09
C ALA A 224 13.54 6.94 20.54
N LEU A 225 13.25 7.04 21.85
CA LEU A 225 12.39 8.10 22.38
C LEU A 225 13.02 9.48 22.23
N GLU A 226 14.33 9.61 22.47
CA GLU A 226 15.07 10.87 22.28
C GLU A 226 14.98 11.36 20.83
N MET A 227 15.15 10.48 19.84
CA MET A 227 15.01 10.81 18.42
C MET A 227 13.60 11.29 18.06
N PHE A 228 12.56 10.55 18.45
CA PHE A 228 11.18 10.95 18.14
C PHE A 228 10.76 12.23 18.89
N ALA A 229 11.27 12.41 20.11
CA ALA A 229 11.04 13.62 20.89
C ALA A 229 11.69 14.85 20.23
N ASP A 230 12.97 14.75 19.84
CA ASP A 230 13.67 15.82 19.10
C ASP A 230 12.93 16.19 17.81
N TRP A 231 12.52 15.19 17.02
CA TRP A 231 11.76 15.39 15.79
C TRP A 231 10.47 16.18 16.02
N THR A 232 9.71 15.82 17.07
CA THR A 232 8.46 16.51 17.43
C THR A 232 8.71 17.90 17.97
N ASP A 233 9.72 18.07 18.85
CA ASP A 233 10.08 19.36 19.42
C ASP A 233 10.52 20.36 18.35
N ARG A 234 11.31 19.93 17.36
CA ARG A 234 11.73 20.79 16.25
C ARG A 234 10.55 21.22 15.36
N ILE A 235 9.64 20.30 15.04
CA ILE A 235 8.40 20.62 14.30
C ILE A 235 7.56 21.63 15.07
N MET A 236 7.33 21.39 16.37
CA MET A 236 6.56 22.32 17.22
C MET A 236 7.25 23.67 17.41
N ALA A 237 8.59 23.73 17.27
CA ALA A 237 9.36 24.96 17.27
C ALA A 237 9.37 25.69 15.92
N GLY A 238 8.69 25.16 14.88
CA GLY A 238 8.50 25.80 13.58
C GLY A 238 9.41 25.27 12.47
N GLU A 239 10.04 24.12 12.65
CA GLU A 239 10.72 23.46 11.54
C GLU A 239 9.71 22.94 10.51
N LEU A 240 9.95 23.24 9.24
CA LEU A 240 9.09 22.84 8.13
C LEU A 240 9.85 21.91 7.16
N PRO A 241 9.16 20.92 6.57
CA PRO A 241 9.76 20.06 5.57
C PRO A 241 9.83 20.74 4.20
N GLU A 242 10.59 20.14 3.28
CA GLU A 242 10.63 20.58 1.89
C GLU A 242 9.24 20.51 1.25
N ALA A 243 8.89 21.53 0.46
CA ALA A 243 7.62 21.58 -0.25
C ALA A 243 7.54 20.49 -1.34
N PRO A 244 6.50 19.64 -1.33
CA PRO A 244 6.26 18.70 -2.42
C PRO A 244 5.94 19.44 -3.73
N ARG A 245 6.26 18.80 -4.86
CA ARG A 245 5.83 19.29 -6.18
C ARG A 245 4.34 19.07 -6.40
N ARG A 246 3.72 19.96 -7.17
CA ARG A 246 2.33 19.77 -7.64
C ARG A 246 2.25 18.68 -8.72
N PRO A 247 1.05 18.09 -8.94
CA PRO A 247 0.79 17.23 -10.08
C PRO A 247 1.12 17.88 -11.42
N GLN A 248 1.76 17.11 -12.30
CA GLN A 248 2.17 17.55 -13.63
C GLN A 248 2.01 16.42 -14.66
N GLY A 249 1.95 16.78 -15.94
CA GLY A 249 1.83 15.80 -17.02
C GLY A 249 0.63 14.86 -16.80
N VAL A 250 0.88 13.55 -16.90
CA VAL A 250 -0.16 12.50 -16.77
C VAL A 250 -0.86 12.49 -15.40
N GLU A 251 -0.23 13.01 -14.34
CA GLU A 251 -0.82 13.03 -13.00
C GLU A 251 -2.03 13.97 -12.92
N ARG A 252 -2.15 14.92 -13.85
CA ARG A 252 -3.31 15.81 -13.93
C ARG A 252 -4.55 15.13 -14.52
N ASN A 253 -4.36 13.96 -15.11
CA ASN A 253 -5.42 13.18 -15.71
C ASN A 253 -6.04 12.19 -14.72
N ILE A 254 -5.69 12.25 -13.43
CA ILE A 254 -6.21 11.33 -12.43
C ILE A 254 -7.56 11.85 -11.92
N VAL A 255 -8.54 10.94 -11.88
CA VAL A 255 -9.80 11.11 -11.18
C VAL A 255 -9.81 10.16 -9.99
N VAL A 256 -10.10 10.69 -8.80
CA VAL A 256 -10.22 9.90 -7.56
C VAL A 256 -11.67 9.94 -7.10
N SER A 257 -12.30 8.79 -6.93
CA SER A 257 -13.63 8.67 -6.31
C SER A 257 -13.51 7.92 -4.98
N GLN A 258 -14.22 8.34 -3.94
CA GLN A 258 -14.12 7.71 -2.61
C GLN A 258 -15.48 7.51 -1.97
N TRP A 259 -15.62 6.42 -1.22
CA TRP A 259 -16.83 6.06 -0.46
C TRP A 259 -16.45 5.63 0.94
N ASP A 260 -17.23 6.04 1.94
CA ASP A 260 -17.09 5.52 3.30
C ASP A 260 -17.64 4.08 3.38
N TRP A 261 -16.95 3.22 4.13
CA TRP A 261 -17.41 1.86 4.47
C TRP A 261 -16.84 1.42 5.82
N ALA A 262 -17.42 0.34 6.37
CA ALA A 262 -17.19 -0.11 7.75
C ALA A 262 -17.53 0.96 8.81
N ASP A 263 -17.35 0.61 10.07
CA ASP A 263 -17.60 1.51 11.20
C ASP A 263 -16.36 2.36 11.59
N GLU A 264 -16.57 3.38 12.43
CA GLU A 264 -15.55 4.36 12.87
C GLU A 264 -14.41 3.76 13.73
N LYS A 265 -14.57 2.53 14.22
CA LYS A 265 -13.61 1.80 15.07
C LYS A 265 -12.86 0.71 14.30
N ALA A 266 -13.41 0.28 13.17
CA ALA A 266 -12.86 -0.75 12.32
C ALA A 266 -11.53 -0.30 11.70
N TYR A 267 -10.54 -1.19 11.76
CA TYR A 267 -9.32 -1.09 10.98
C TYR A 267 -9.44 -2.07 9.81
N LEU A 268 -9.28 -1.53 8.60
CA LEU A 268 -9.28 -2.30 7.38
C LEU A 268 -7.86 -2.44 6.84
N HIS A 269 -7.50 -3.63 6.36
CA HIS A 269 -6.17 -3.91 5.81
C HIS A 269 -6.18 -3.96 4.28
N ASP A 270 -7.03 -4.79 3.69
CA ASP A 270 -7.04 -5.11 2.26
C ASP A 270 -8.44 -4.95 1.65
N GLU A 271 -8.49 -4.92 0.33
CA GLU A 271 -9.72 -5.01 -0.47
C GLU A 271 -9.50 -5.90 -1.71
N ILE A 272 -10.59 -6.32 -2.34
CA ILE A 272 -10.57 -6.94 -3.68
C ILE A 272 -11.74 -6.45 -4.52
N SER A 273 -11.49 -6.26 -5.81
CA SER A 273 -12.44 -5.78 -6.81
C SER A 273 -12.70 -6.78 -7.94
N THR A 274 -11.74 -7.65 -8.28
CA THR A 274 -11.83 -8.65 -9.36
C THR A 274 -10.98 -9.91 -9.08
N ASP A 275 -11.16 -10.97 -9.87
CA ASP A 275 -10.14 -12.02 -10.00
C ASP A 275 -8.89 -11.40 -10.64
N LYS A 276 -7.74 -11.54 -10.00
CA LYS A 276 -6.48 -10.97 -10.49
C LYS A 276 -6.04 -11.56 -11.83
N ARG A 277 -6.50 -12.77 -12.20
CA ARG A 277 -6.16 -13.46 -13.45
C ARG A 277 -6.98 -12.97 -14.64
N ASP A 278 -8.18 -12.45 -14.38
CA ASP A 278 -9.08 -11.86 -15.37
C ASP A 278 -9.74 -10.62 -14.76
N PRO A 279 -9.26 -9.40 -15.11
CA PRO A 279 -9.73 -8.17 -14.51
C PRO A 279 -11.16 -7.78 -14.95
N THR A 280 -11.83 -8.57 -15.80
CA THR A 280 -13.22 -8.35 -16.21
C THR A 280 -14.23 -9.06 -15.32
N VAL A 281 -13.77 -9.94 -14.44
CA VAL A 281 -14.61 -10.58 -13.42
C VAL A 281 -15.16 -9.52 -12.47
N ASN A 282 -16.39 -9.70 -11.99
CA ASN A 282 -17.04 -8.77 -11.07
C ASN A 282 -17.15 -7.32 -11.61
N ALA A 283 -17.28 -7.16 -12.92
CA ALA A 283 -17.54 -5.88 -13.58
C ALA A 283 -18.77 -5.17 -12.99
N TYR A 284 -18.60 -3.90 -12.62
CA TYR A 284 -19.54 -3.05 -11.87
C TYR A 284 -20.00 -3.62 -10.53
N GLY A 285 -19.39 -4.72 -10.09
CA GLY A 285 -19.78 -5.45 -8.90
C GLY A 285 -19.25 -4.82 -7.62
N PRO A 286 -19.64 -5.41 -6.48
CA PRO A 286 -19.23 -4.94 -5.17
C PRO A 286 -17.72 -5.10 -4.93
N ILE A 287 -17.18 -4.24 -4.07
CA ILE A 287 -15.82 -4.31 -3.53
C ILE A 287 -15.89 -4.95 -2.15
N TYR A 288 -14.99 -5.87 -1.84
CA TYR A 288 -14.97 -6.60 -0.56
C TYR A 288 -13.71 -6.29 0.24
N GLY A 289 -13.84 -6.03 1.53
CA GLY A 289 -12.72 -5.65 2.40
C GLY A 289 -12.35 -6.67 3.48
N ALA A 290 -11.17 -6.49 4.09
CA ALA A 290 -10.72 -7.30 5.22
C ALA A 290 -10.37 -6.46 6.45
N LEU A 291 -11.07 -6.71 7.56
CA LEU A 291 -10.95 -5.94 8.82
C LEU A 291 -9.97 -6.56 9.82
N GLU A 292 -8.72 -6.79 9.37
CA GLU A 292 -7.67 -7.44 10.18
C GLU A 292 -7.72 -7.01 11.67
N ALA A 293 -7.78 -8.00 12.56
CA ALA A 293 -7.80 -7.86 14.01
C ALA A 293 -8.94 -7.01 14.61
N SER A 294 -9.73 -6.28 13.82
CA SER A 294 -10.59 -5.22 14.32
C SER A 294 -12.05 -5.65 14.52
N ALA A 295 -12.69 -6.27 13.52
CA ALA A 295 -14.07 -6.77 13.61
C ALA A 295 -14.29 -8.08 12.83
N ASP A 296 -15.42 -8.76 13.10
CA ASP A 296 -15.78 -10.08 12.52
C ASP A 296 -16.83 -9.97 11.39
N TYR A 297 -16.57 -9.10 10.43
CA TYR A 297 -17.35 -8.99 9.19
C TYR A 297 -16.46 -8.55 8.01
N VAL A 298 -16.91 -8.84 6.80
CA VAL A 298 -16.39 -8.30 5.54
C VAL A 298 -17.22 -7.06 5.19
N PRO A 299 -16.64 -5.85 5.16
CA PRO A 299 -17.33 -4.68 4.62
C PRO A 299 -17.43 -4.81 3.10
N VAL A 300 -18.55 -4.36 2.57
CA VAL A 300 -18.88 -4.42 1.14
C VAL A 300 -19.28 -3.03 0.68
N LEU A 301 -18.76 -2.60 -0.45
CA LEU A 301 -19.20 -1.39 -1.15
C LEU A 301 -19.84 -1.78 -2.48
N ASP A 302 -21.07 -1.33 -2.74
CA ASP A 302 -21.64 -1.26 -4.07
C ASP A 302 -21.35 0.14 -4.65
N PRO A 303 -20.40 0.28 -5.58
CA PRO A 303 -20.01 1.57 -6.13
C PRO A 303 -21.08 2.17 -7.06
N VAL A 304 -21.98 1.35 -7.62
CA VAL A 304 -23.07 1.81 -8.49
C VAL A 304 -24.20 2.38 -7.66
N ALA A 305 -24.57 1.68 -6.58
CA ALA A 305 -25.60 2.14 -5.64
C ALA A 305 -25.10 3.21 -4.66
N ASN A 306 -23.79 3.44 -4.57
CA ASN A 306 -23.15 4.31 -3.58
C ASN A 306 -23.54 3.90 -2.15
N ALA A 307 -23.57 2.59 -1.88
CA ALA A 307 -24.07 2.01 -0.63
C ALA A 307 -23.08 0.98 -0.08
N SER A 308 -23.02 0.88 1.25
CA SER A 308 -22.20 -0.12 1.94
C SER A 308 -23.05 -1.08 2.76
N SER A 309 -22.52 -2.30 2.93
CA SER A 309 -23.11 -3.37 3.75
C SER A 309 -22.02 -4.21 4.41
N GLU A 310 -22.43 -5.19 5.21
CA GLU A 310 -21.52 -6.06 5.97
C GLU A 310 -21.93 -7.52 5.81
N ILE A 311 -20.95 -8.40 5.65
CA ILE A 311 -21.14 -9.86 5.66
C ILE A 311 -20.50 -10.41 6.93
N PRO A 312 -21.27 -10.96 7.89
CA PRO A 312 -20.72 -11.56 9.09
C PRO A 312 -19.78 -12.73 8.76
N VAL A 313 -18.65 -12.80 9.46
CA VAL A 313 -17.72 -13.93 9.34
C VAL A 313 -17.77 -14.74 10.64
N PRO A 314 -18.11 -16.04 10.60
CA PRO A 314 -18.14 -16.88 11.79
C PRO A 314 -16.78 -17.54 12.06
N VAL A 315 -16.62 -18.06 13.28
CA VAL A 315 -15.62 -19.09 13.64
C VAL A 315 -16.34 -20.42 13.87
N ARG A 316 -15.67 -21.56 13.66
CA ARG A 316 -16.23 -22.88 14.03
C ARG A 316 -16.28 -23.07 15.55
N ASP A 317 -15.26 -22.57 16.23
CA ASP A 317 -15.12 -22.66 17.68
C ASP A 317 -15.36 -21.28 18.32
N PRO A 318 -16.46 -21.08 19.06
CA PRO A 318 -16.76 -19.80 19.72
C PRO A 318 -15.74 -19.42 20.80
N ASP A 319 -14.93 -20.37 21.31
CA ASP A 319 -13.84 -20.10 22.26
C ASP A 319 -12.55 -19.61 21.56
N THR A 320 -12.57 -19.41 20.24
CA THR A 320 -11.46 -18.82 19.50
C THR A 320 -11.09 -17.46 20.11
N PRO A 321 -9.83 -17.24 20.52
CA PRO A 321 -9.45 -16.01 21.21
C PRO A 321 -9.46 -14.80 20.26
N LEU A 322 -9.73 -13.64 20.84
CA LEU A 322 -9.57 -12.36 20.15
C LEU A 322 -8.16 -12.23 19.57
N ALA A 323 -8.08 -11.62 18.38
CA ALA A 323 -6.81 -11.34 17.72
C ALA A 323 -6.01 -10.27 18.46
N ALA A 324 -6.70 -9.25 18.97
CA ALA A 324 -6.11 -8.18 19.76
C ALA A 324 -6.20 -8.47 21.26
N GLY A 325 -5.13 -8.15 21.99
CA GLY A 325 -5.11 -8.20 23.45
C GLY A 325 -5.82 -6.99 24.09
N PRO A 326 -5.84 -6.89 25.44
CA PRO A 326 -6.37 -5.72 26.13
C PRO A 326 -5.54 -4.45 25.85
N PRO A 327 -6.13 -3.25 25.98
CA PRO A 327 -5.39 -2.00 25.90
C PRO A 327 -4.24 -1.94 26.92
N MET A 328 -3.07 -1.45 26.50
CA MET A 328 -1.93 -1.25 27.42
C MET A 328 -2.11 0.00 28.29
N ALA A 329 -2.64 1.09 27.71
CA ALA A 329 -3.06 2.31 28.38
C ALA A 329 -4.23 2.93 27.61
N SER A 330 -4.93 3.88 28.25
CA SER A 330 -6.09 4.56 27.63
C SER A 330 -5.71 5.22 26.32
N SER A 331 -6.57 5.05 25.31
CA SER A 331 -6.50 5.76 24.04
C SER A 331 -6.93 7.22 24.23
N PRO A 332 -6.23 8.20 23.61
CA PRO A 332 -6.68 9.59 23.62
C PRO A 332 -8.01 9.80 22.87
N TYR A 333 -8.40 8.85 22.02
CA TYR A 333 -9.64 8.92 21.24
C TYR A 333 -10.77 8.09 21.85
N TRP A 334 -10.47 6.90 22.38
CA TRP A 334 -11.46 5.90 22.78
C TRP A 334 -11.44 5.56 24.28
N GLY A 335 -10.58 6.21 25.07
CA GLY A 335 -10.43 5.91 26.50
C GLY A 335 -9.97 4.47 26.72
N ASP A 336 -10.60 3.79 27.68
CA ASP A 336 -10.27 2.40 28.05
C ASP A 336 -11.00 1.35 27.19
N GLU A 337 -11.77 1.76 26.19
CA GLU A 337 -12.50 0.85 25.32
C GLU A 337 -11.55 0.02 24.43
N ALA A 338 -11.73 -1.31 24.45
CA ALA A 338 -11.07 -2.23 23.53
C ALA A 338 -11.88 -2.34 22.23
N ILE A 339 -11.54 -1.49 21.26
CA ILE A 339 -12.27 -1.35 20.00
C ILE A 339 -11.99 -2.45 18.96
N TRP A 340 -10.89 -3.20 19.12
CA TRP A 340 -10.56 -4.33 18.26
C TRP A 340 -10.98 -5.64 18.93
N ASN A 341 -12.04 -6.24 18.40
CA ASN A 341 -12.75 -7.36 19.02
C ASN A 341 -12.93 -8.55 18.07
N SER A 342 -12.12 -8.65 17.01
CA SER A 342 -12.19 -9.75 16.05
C SER A 342 -11.67 -11.07 16.62
N GLN A 343 -12.45 -12.15 16.45
CA GLN A 343 -12.01 -13.55 16.59
C GLN A 343 -11.52 -14.13 15.26
N THR A 344 -12.18 -13.78 14.15
CA THR A 344 -11.91 -14.32 12.81
C THR A 344 -10.62 -13.78 12.21
N ASN A 345 -10.24 -12.54 12.55
CA ASN A 345 -9.01 -11.89 12.11
C ASN A 345 -8.81 -11.97 10.59
N VAL A 346 -9.85 -11.61 9.84
CA VAL A 346 -9.89 -11.70 8.36
C VAL A 346 -8.75 -10.89 7.74
N HIS A 347 -8.18 -11.40 6.66
CA HIS A 347 -7.09 -10.78 5.91
C HIS A 347 -7.19 -11.14 4.42
N ASN A 348 -6.59 -10.31 3.56
CA ASN A 348 -6.41 -10.51 2.12
C ASN A 348 -7.54 -11.25 1.40
N PRO A 349 -8.64 -10.56 1.05
CA PRO A 349 -9.67 -11.14 0.23
C PRO A 349 -9.17 -11.31 -1.21
N MET A 350 -9.59 -12.37 -1.90
CA MET A 350 -9.33 -12.63 -3.32
C MET A 350 -10.58 -13.17 -4.00
N LEU A 351 -10.88 -12.74 -5.22
CA LEU A 351 -11.99 -13.28 -6.00
C LEU A 351 -11.49 -14.44 -6.88
N ASP A 352 -12.29 -15.50 -6.98
CA ASP A 352 -12.11 -16.53 -8.00
C ASP A 352 -12.83 -16.16 -9.31
N ALA A 353 -12.67 -17.00 -10.34
CA ALA A 353 -13.22 -16.76 -11.68
C ALA A 353 -14.76 -16.75 -11.73
N ASP A 354 -15.43 -17.30 -10.72
CA ASP A 354 -16.89 -17.29 -10.59
C ASP A 354 -17.39 -16.11 -9.72
N GLY A 355 -16.49 -15.29 -9.18
CA GLY A 355 -16.80 -14.17 -8.31
C GLY A 355 -17.03 -14.54 -6.85
N ARG A 356 -16.55 -15.70 -6.37
CA ARG A 356 -16.58 -16.03 -4.94
C ARG A 356 -15.42 -15.36 -4.22
N VAL A 357 -15.67 -14.89 -3.01
CA VAL A 357 -14.69 -14.15 -2.20
C VAL A 357 -13.99 -15.10 -1.25
N TRP A 358 -12.74 -15.42 -1.54
CA TRP A 358 -11.85 -16.20 -0.70
C TRP A 358 -11.14 -15.30 0.29
N LEU A 359 -11.05 -15.74 1.54
CA LEU A 359 -10.56 -14.96 2.66
C LEU A 359 -9.54 -15.76 3.45
N THR A 360 -8.48 -15.10 3.88
CA THR A 360 -7.68 -15.62 5.01
C THR A 360 -8.48 -15.34 6.28
N SER A 361 -8.84 -16.38 7.05
CA SER A 361 -9.68 -16.24 8.25
C SER A 361 -9.36 -17.31 9.30
N ARG A 362 -9.37 -16.96 10.59
CA ARG A 362 -9.32 -17.94 11.67
C ARG A 362 -10.63 -18.71 11.72
N VAL A 363 -10.51 -20.02 11.60
CA VAL A 363 -11.66 -20.93 11.69
C VAL A 363 -11.75 -21.55 13.08
N ARG A 364 -10.61 -21.71 13.76
CA ARG A 364 -10.46 -22.41 15.04
C ARG A 364 -9.19 -21.95 15.78
N GLY A 365 -8.98 -22.46 17.00
CA GLY A 365 -7.74 -22.30 17.74
C GLY A 365 -6.49 -22.88 17.03
N PRO A 366 -5.28 -22.52 17.51
CA PRO A 366 -4.05 -22.69 16.74
C PRO A 366 -3.49 -24.11 16.69
N GLN A 367 -4.05 -25.07 17.43
CA GLN A 367 -3.58 -26.46 17.42
C GLN A 367 -4.22 -27.19 16.24
N ASN A 368 -3.39 -27.90 15.48
CA ASN A 368 -3.87 -28.65 14.34
C ASN A 368 -4.48 -30.01 14.73
N PRO A 369 -5.45 -30.52 13.96
CA PRO A 369 -5.99 -31.86 14.13
C PRO A 369 -4.97 -32.95 13.77
N ASP A 370 -5.25 -34.19 14.21
CA ASP A 370 -4.36 -35.36 14.04
C ASP A 370 -3.94 -35.61 12.59
N MET A 371 -4.78 -35.28 11.60
CA MET A 371 -4.44 -35.44 10.18
C MET A 371 -3.19 -34.62 9.78
N CYS A 372 -2.90 -33.51 10.46
CA CYS A 372 -1.74 -32.66 10.16
C CYS A 372 -0.46 -33.12 10.86
N LEU A 373 -0.55 -34.12 11.74
CA LEU A 373 0.52 -34.52 12.65
C LEU A 373 1.24 -35.78 12.18
N GLU A 374 2.35 -36.08 12.85
CA GLU A 374 3.11 -37.29 12.63
C GLU A 374 2.23 -38.54 12.87
N GLY A 375 2.30 -39.50 11.95
CA GLY A 375 1.49 -40.73 11.97
C GLY A 375 0.19 -40.66 11.15
N SER A 376 -0.11 -39.52 10.54
CA SER A 376 -1.18 -39.37 9.55
C SER A 376 -0.85 -40.03 8.20
N ASP A 377 -1.89 -40.40 7.46
CA ASP A 377 -1.80 -40.88 6.07
C ASP A 377 -1.78 -39.73 5.04
N HIS A 378 -1.97 -38.48 5.48
CA HIS A 378 -1.90 -37.32 4.59
C HIS A 378 -0.48 -37.13 4.04
N PRO A 379 -0.27 -37.03 2.71
CA PRO A 379 1.07 -36.97 2.11
C PRO A 379 1.95 -35.86 2.69
N SER A 380 1.43 -34.64 2.81
CA SER A 380 2.16 -33.51 3.40
C SER A 380 2.52 -33.71 4.88
N ALA A 381 1.70 -34.42 5.65
CA ALA A 381 1.98 -34.72 7.06
C ALA A 381 3.06 -35.80 7.21
N GLN A 382 3.11 -36.76 6.29
CA GLN A 382 4.19 -37.74 6.21
C GLN A 382 5.54 -37.09 5.85
N ALA A 383 5.51 -36.12 4.92
CA ALA A 383 6.70 -35.40 4.50
C ALA A 383 7.18 -34.38 5.55
N PHE A 384 6.27 -33.62 6.16
CA PHE A 384 6.57 -32.60 7.15
C PHE A 384 5.36 -32.31 8.06
N PRO A 385 5.21 -32.98 9.21
CA PRO A 385 4.06 -32.78 10.08
C PRO A 385 4.05 -31.36 10.68
N ASN A 386 2.88 -30.72 10.73
CA ASN A 386 2.74 -29.37 11.24
C ASN A 386 1.77 -29.30 12.42
N ALA A 387 2.30 -28.97 13.59
CA ALA A 387 1.54 -28.97 14.83
C ALA A 387 0.55 -27.80 14.97
N ARG A 388 0.78 -26.69 14.25
CA ARG A 388 0.06 -25.44 14.49
C ARG A 388 -0.28 -24.68 13.21
N ALA A 389 -1.49 -24.13 13.15
CA ALA A 389 -1.94 -23.18 12.14
C ALA A 389 -2.86 -22.14 12.80
N ASN A 390 -2.66 -20.85 12.51
CA ASN A 390 -3.41 -19.76 13.16
C ASN A 390 -4.60 -19.28 12.32
N ARG A 391 -4.35 -18.50 11.25
CA ARG A 391 -5.36 -18.20 10.24
C ARG A 391 -5.44 -19.37 9.24
N HIS A 392 -6.62 -19.59 8.71
CA HIS A 392 -7.01 -20.61 7.73
C HIS A 392 -7.71 -19.93 6.55
N LEU A 393 -8.67 -20.60 5.90
CA LEU A 393 -9.40 -20.07 4.76
C LEU A 393 -10.90 -19.99 5.05
N ALA A 394 -11.59 -19.09 4.36
CA ALA A 394 -13.04 -19.06 4.25
C ALA A 394 -13.42 -18.61 2.84
N VAL A 395 -14.60 -18.99 2.36
CA VAL A 395 -15.14 -18.56 1.07
C VAL A 395 -16.58 -18.09 1.24
N TRP A 396 -16.86 -16.90 0.73
CA TRP A 396 -18.20 -16.36 0.58
C TRP A 396 -18.66 -16.53 -0.86
N ASP A 397 -19.82 -17.14 -1.06
CA ASP A 397 -20.46 -17.24 -2.37
C ASP A 397 -21.60 -16.21 -2.45
N PRO A 398 -21.45 -15.11 -3.23
CA PRO A 398 -22.49 -14.09 -3.36
C PRO A 398 -23.78 -14.60 -3.99
N ALA A 399 -23.77 -15.71 -4.73
CA ALA A 399 -24.96 -16.26 -5.38
C ALA A 399 -25.85 -17.03 -4.40
N THR A 400 -25.27 -17.64 -3.36
CA THR A 400 -25.99 -18.40 -2.33
C THR A 400 -26.11 -17.66 -1.00
N GLU A 401 -25.33 -16.58 -0.82
CA GLU A 401 -25.16 -15.86 0.44
C GLU A 401 -24.67 -16.78 1.57
N GLU A 402 -23.77 -17.71 1.26
CA GLU A 402 -23.21 -18.67 2.21
C GLU A 402 -21.72 -18.42 2.47
N MET A 403 -21.34 -18.43 3.76
CA MET A 403 -19.95 -18.37 4.22
C MET A 403 -19.49 -19.77 4.62
N THR A 404 -18.57 -20.34 3.86
CA THR A 404 -17.98 -21.66 4.14
C THR A 404 -16.58 -21.49 4.75
N LEU A 405 -16.38 -22.07 5.92
CA LEU A 405 -15.08 -22.05 6.61
C LEU A 405 -14.24 -23.26 6.18
N VAL A 406 -12.93 -23.09 6.01
CA VAL A 406 -12.00 -24.14 5.56
C VAL A 406 -10.79 -24.21 6.51
N GLY A 407 -10.70 -25.31 7.26
CA GLY A 407 -9.65 -25.57 8.23
C GLY A 407 -8.39 -26.12 7.59
N THR A 408 -7.36 -25.30 7.41
CA THR A 408 -6.06 -25.72 6.87
C THR A 408 -5.11 -26.24 7.95
N CYS A 409 -4.14 -27.07 7.55
CA CYS A 409 -3.03 -27.54 8.38
C CYS A 409 -1.84 -26.58 8.42
N TYR A 410 -1.89 -25.51 7.65
CA TYR A 410 -0.88 -24.46 7.56
C TYR A 410 -1.53 -23.11 7.87
N SER A 411 -0.75 -22.17 8.41
CA SER A 411 -1.25 -20.80 8.59
C SER A 411 -1.32 -20.07 7.25
N THR A 412 -2.26 -19.16 7.11
CA THR A 412 -2.46 -18.34 5.91
C THR A 412 -2.25 -16.85 6.21
N HIS A 413 -1.93 -16.06 5.17
CA HIS A 413 -1.83 -14.60 5.22
C HIS A 413 -2.29 -14.00 3.89
N HIS A 414 -1.40 -13.85 2.89
CA HIS A 414 -1.81 -13.49 1.54
C HIS A 414 -2.18 -14.75 0.74
N LEU A 415 -3.06 -14.58 -0.23
CA LEU A 415 -3.66 -15.59 -1.09
C LEU A 415 -3.36 -15.23 -2.55
N ILE A 416 -3.11 -16.24 -3.39
CA ILE A 416 -3.03 -16.06 -4.83
C ILE A 416 -3.55 -17.30 -5.56
N PHE A 417 -4.39 -17.09 -6.57
CA PHE A 417 -4.82 -18.15 -7.46
C PHE A 417 -3.75 -18.43 -8.51
N ALA A 418 -3.47 -19.71 -8.74
CA ALA A 418 -2.71 -20.17 -9.88
C ALA A 418 -3.55 -20.11 -11.18
N GLU A 419 -2.88 -19.96 -12.32
CA GLU A 419 -3.45 -20.19 -13.65
C GLU A 419 -3.25 -21.67 -14.06
N ASP A 420 -3.75 -22.60 -13.24
CA ASP A 420 -3.63 -24.05 -13.47
C ASP A 420 -4.99 -24.76 -13.62
N GLU A 421 -4.98 -26.07 -13.87
CA GLU A 421 -6.20 -26.84 -14.10
C GLU A 421 -7.12 -26.92 -12.87
N ASN A 422 -6.62 -26.66 -11.66
CA ASN A 422 -7.33 -26.82 -10.39
C ASN A 422 -7.74 -25.50 -9.75
N ASP A 423 -7.40 -24.37 -10.36
CA ASP A 423 -7.50 -23.05 -9.73
C ASP A 423 -6.85 -23.07 -8.33
N THR A 424 -5.64 -23.65 -8.24
CA THR A 424 -4.95 -23.87 -6.96
C THR A 424 -4.75 -22.55 -6.22
N LEU A 425 -5.21 -22.46 -4.97
CA LEU A 425 -5.04 -21.30 -4.11
C LEU A 425 -3.78 -21.47 -3.25
N TRP A 426 -2.73 -20.74 -3.57
CA TRP A 426 -1.48 -20.71 -2.82
C TRP A 426 -1.51 -19.64 -1.73
N THR A 427 -0.85 -19.93 -0.60
CA THR A 427 -0.94 -19.07 0.59
C THR A 427 0.43 -18.76 1.20
N SER A 428 0.59 -17.54 1.72
CA SER A 428 1.74 -17.14 2.53
C SER A 428 1.42 -17.23 4.03
N GLY A 429 2.38 -16.89 4.90
CA GLY A 429 2.18 -16.87 6.35
C GLY A 429 2.28 -18.23 7.06
N GLY A 430 2.54 -19.30 6.31
CA GLY A 430 2.72 -20.66 6.82
C GLY A 430 3.97 -20.87 7.67
N GLY A 431 4.88 -19.88 7.73
CA GLY A 431 6.11 -19.95 8.51
C GLY A 431 7.12 -20.92 7.87
N PRO A 432 7.39 -22.08 8.49
CA PRO A 432 8.33 -23.06 7.93
C PRO A 432 7.82 -23.82 6.70
N VAL A 433 6.56 -23.64 6.31
CA VAL A 433 5.91 -24.31 5.18
C VAL A 433 5.19 -23.30 4.29
N ILE A 434 4.96 -23.69 3.04
CA ILE A 434 3.99 -23.07 2.13
C ILE A 434 2.86 -24.06 1.88
N GLY A 435 1.62 -23.57 1.88
CA GLY A 435 0.42 -24.40 1.72
C GLY A 435 -0.44 -23.95 0.56
N TRP A 436 -1.21 -24.91 0.03
CA TRP A 436 -2.13 -24.71 -1.08
C TRP A 436 -3.43 -25.48 -0.89
N LEU A 437 -4.48 -25.00 -1.56
CA LEU A 437 -5.79 -25.64 -1.64
C LEU A 437 -6.17 -25.85 -3.12
N ASP A 438 -6.52 -27.08 -3.49
CA ASP A 438 -7.24 -27.39 -4.73
C ASP A 438 -8.69 -26.90 -4.57
N THR A 439 -8.98 -25.74 -5.16
CA THR A 439 -10.27 -25.09 -4.94
C THR A 439 -11.40 -25.80 -5.69
N LYS A 440 -11.14 -26.39 -6.86
CA LYS A 440 -12.13 -27.18 -7.59
C LYS A 440 -12.55 -28.42 -6.82
N MET A 441 -11.59 -29.20 -6.30
CA MET A 441 -11.91 -30.38 -5.52
C MET A 441 -12.67 -30.00 -4.24
N PHE A 442 -12.25 -28.91 -3.57
CA PHE A 442 -12.95 -28.42 -2.38
C PHE A 442 -14.40 -28.02 -2.70
N LEU A 443 -14.63 -27.23 -3.74
CA LEU A 443 -15.96 -26.77 -4.13
C LEU A 443 -16.87 -27.92 -4.61
N GLU A 444 -16.30 -28.96 -5.25
CA GLU A 444 -17.05 -30.14 -5.69
C GLU A 444 -17.45 -31.05 -4.52
N THR A 445 -16.54 -31.26 -3.56
CA THR A 445 -16.68 -32.33 -2.55
C THR A 445 -17.00 -31.85 -1.15
N GLY A 446 -16.62 -30.61 -0.82
CA GLY A 446 -16.59 -30.07 0.55
C GLY A 446 -15.51 -30.68 1.44
N ASP A 447 -14.61 -31.50 0.90
CA ASP A 447 -13.58 -32.20 1.68
C ASP A 447 -12.31 -31.34 1.79
N GLU A 448 -12.18 -30.63 2.92
CA GLU A 448 -11.01 -29.79 3.18
C GLU A 448 -9.74 -30.59 3.42
N GLU A 449 -9.81 -31.83 3.93
CA GLU A 449 -8.62 -32.64 4.22
C GLU A 449 -8.00 -33.16 2.93
N ALA A 450 -8.83 -33.65 2.01
CA ALA A 450 -8.37 -34.12 0.71
C ALA A 450 -7.85 -32.98 -0.17
N SER A 451 -8.45 -31.80 -0.07
CA SER A 451 -8.21 -30.68 -1.00
C SER A 451 -6.99 -29.83 -0.69
N GLN A 452 -6.28 -30.10 0.40
CA GLN A 452 -5.17 -29.25 0.84
C GLN A 452 -3.83 -29.98 0.81
N GLY A 453 -2.75 -29.20 0.76
CA GLY A 453 -1.41 -29.71 0.96
C GLY A 453 -0.45 -28.63 1.43
N TRP A 454 0.71 -29.04 1.93
CA TRP A 454 1.79 -28.15 2.29
C TRP A 454 3.16 -28.80 2.10
N THR A 455 4.18 -27.96 2.00
CA THR A 455 5.55 -28.43 1.81
C THR A 455 6.54 -27.55 2.56
N ALA A 456 7.61 -28.17 3.04
CA ALA A 456 8.72 -27.47 3.67
C ALA A 456 9.57 -26.74 2.63
N LEU A 457 10.19 -25.64 3.03
CA LEU A 457 11.09 -24.87 2.16
C LEU A 457 12.50 -25.49 2.20
N VAL A 458 12.97 -26.03 1.07
CA VAL A 458 14.20 -26.82 0.97
C VAL A 458 15.05 -26.31 -0.20
N LEU A 459 16.27 -25.88 0.09
CA LEU A 459 17.29 -25.54 -0.89
C LEU A 459 17.99 -26.80 -1.39
N ASP A 460 18.11 -26.93 -2.72
CA ASP A 460 18.95 -27.92 -3.39
C ASP A 460 20.44 -27.58 -3.20
N THR A 461 20.95 -27.88 -2.02
CA THR A 461 22.31 -27.49 -1.60
C THR A 461 23.36 -28.44 -2.16
N ASN A 462 22.96 -29.68 -2.48
CA ASN A 462 23.84 -30.65 -3.13
C ASN A 462 23.92 -30.44 -4.67
N GLY A 463 22.98 -29.68 -5.24
CA GLY A 463 22.98 -29.20 -6.63
C GLY A 463 22.52 -30.23 -7.66
N ASN A 464 21.81 -31.29 -7.27
CA ASN A 464 21.44 -32.39 -8.16
C ASN A 464 20.06 -32.22 -8.83
N GLY A 465 19.31 -31.18 -8.48
CA GLY A 465 17.99 -30.86 -9.02
C GLY A 465 16.85 -31.72 -8.48
N GLN A 466 17.05 -32.45 -7.38
CA GLN A 466 16.06 -33.28 -6.73
C GLN A 466 16.02 -32.98 -5.24
N ARG A 467 14.82 -33.03 -4.64
CA ARG A 467 14.71 -32.93 -3.19
C ARG A 467 15.15 -34.23 -2.53
N ASP A 468 16.20 -34.14 -1.74
CA ASP A 468 16.81 -35.24 -0.99
C ASP A 468 16.60 -35.11 0.52
N GLU A 469 17.26 -36.00 1.28
CA GLU A 469 17.47 -35.79 2.70
C GLU A 469 18.13 -34.43 2.94
N PHE A 470 17.54 -33.63 3.83
CA PHE A 470 18.03 -32.28 4.14
C PHE A 470 18.50 -32.17 5.59
N THR A 471 19.37 -31.18 5.83
CA THR A 471 19.78 -30.73 7.15
C THR A 471 18.80 -29.70 7.72
N GLU A 472 18.63 -29.70 9.04
CA GLU A 472 17.76 -28.76 9.77
C GLU A 472 18.43 -27.40 10.00
N PRO A 473 17.70 -26.26 10.05
CA PRO A 473 18.27 -24.89 10.12
C PRO A 473 19.29 -24.62 11.24
N ASN A 474 19.28 -25.41 12.31
CA ASN A 474 20.21 -25.33 13.44
C ASN A 474 21.40 -26.31 13.34
N GLU A 475 21.42 -27.16 12.33
CA GLU A 475 22.51 -28.10 12.03
C GLU A 475 23.53 -27.46 11.08
N PRO A 476 24.79 -27.93 11.08
CA PRO A 476 25.78 -27.54 10.08
C PRO A 476 25.33 -27.90 8.66
N ILE A 477 25.74 -27.11 7.67
CA ILE A 477 25.55 -27.45 6.26
C ILE A 477 26.33 -28.73 5.93
N ASP A 478 25.65 -29.70 5.32
CA ASP A 478 26.24 -30.88 4.71
C ASP A 478 26.12 -30.75 3.18
N PRO A 479 27.22 -30.58 2.43
CA PRO A 479 27.18 -30.36 0.99
C PRO A 479 26.71 -31.58 0.18
N THR A 480 26.49 -32.72 0.81
CA THR A 480 25.91 -33.92 0.17
C THR A 480 24.39 -34.02 0.37
N LYS A 481 23.81 -33.10 1.14
CA LYS A 481 22.40 -33.05 1.50
C LYS A 481 21.81 -31.71 1.11
N ASP A 482 20.49 -31.67 1.09
CA ASP A 482 19.75 -30.43 0.95
C ASP A 482 19.72 -29.65 2.26
N ARG A 483 19.16 -28.44 2.19
CA ARG A 483 19.06 -27.55 3.35
C ARG A 483 17.66 -27.03 3.53
N ARG A 484 17.04 -27.32 4.67
CA ARG A 484 15.80 -26.66 5.04
C ARG A 484 16.05 -25.19 5.42
N VAL A 485 15.22 -24.30 4.93
CA VAL A 485 15.20 -22.87 5.31
C VAL A 485 13.97 -22.54 6.13
N THR A 486 14.05 -21.48 6.92
CA THR A 486 12.94 -20.98 7.78
C THR A 486 12.43 -19.61 7.34
N THR A 487 12.93 -19.16 6.20
CA THR A 487 12.60 -17.92 5.52
C THR A 487 11.21 -18.05 4.91
N GLY A 488 10.17 -17.78 5.71
CA GLY A 488 8.78 -17.95 5.29
C GLY A 488 8.29 -16.86 4.34
N PHE A 489 7.27 -17.20 3.56
CA PHE A 489 6.66 -16.26 2.61
C PHE A 489 5.80 -15.23 3.35
N TYR A 490 6.03 -13.95 3.08
CA TYR A 490 5.16 -12.85 3.45
C TYR A 490 4.23 -12.47 2.29
N GLY A 491 4.75 -11.95 1.18
CA GLY A 491 4.01 -11.89 -0.09
C GLY A 491 3.95 -13.27 -0.74
N VAL A 492 3.00 -13.48 -1.65
CA VAL A 492 2.93 -14.69 -2.48
C VAL A 492 2.37 -14.32 -3.85
N ALA A 493 2.97 -14.84 -4.91
CA ALA A 493 2.51 -14.69 -6.28
C ALA A 493 2.75 -15.97 -7.09
N TYR A 494 1.86 -16.23 -8.04
CA TYR A 494 2.00 -17.30 -9.02
C TYR A 494 2.71 -16.75 -10.27
N ASN A 495 3.74 -17.44 -10.76
CA ASN A 495 4.43 -17.07 -11.99
C ASN A 495 3.73 -17.69 -13.21
N PRO A 496 3.06 -16.90 -14.07
CA PRO A 496 2.37 -17.43 -15.25
C PRO A 496 3.32 -17.96 -16.33
N VAL A 497 4.64 -17.71 -16.22
CA VAL A 497 5.62 -18.17 -17.20
C VAL A 497 5.97 -19.65 -17.02
N ASP A 498 6.12 -20.12 -15.78
CA ASP A 498 6.65 -21.45 -15.48
C ASP A 498 5.90 -22.19 -14.34
N GLY A 499 4.85 -21.59 -13.78
CA GLY A 499 4.05 -22.19 -12.72
C GLY A 499 4.70 -22.17 -11.33
N THR A 500 5.84 -21.51 -11.16
CA THR A 500 6.48 -21.41 -9.84
C THR A 500 5.85 -20.38 -8.94
N ILE A 501 6.01 -20.57 -7.64
CA ILE A 501 5.42 -19.71 -6.61
C ILE A 501 6.51 -18.82 -6.04
N TRP A 502 6.32 -17.52 -6.14
CA TRP A 502 7.24 -16.54 -5.60
C TRP A 502 6.72 -15.95 -4.31
N GLY A 503 7.63 -15.57 -3.43
CA GLY A 503 7.29 -14.85 -2.21
C GLY A 503 8.43 -13.98 -1.73
N SER A 504 8.09 -12.91 -1.05
CA SER A 504 9.07 -12.14 -0.29
C SER A 504 9.24 -12.73 1.10
N SER A 505 10.44 -12.63 1.66
CA SER A 505 10.65 -12.83 3.09
C SER A 505 11.11 -11.55 3.73
N LEU A 506 10.38 -11.19 4.78
CA LEU A 506 10.80 -10.15 5.70
C LEU A 506 12.13 -10.54 6.35
N GLY A 507 12.86 -9.56 6.85
CA GLY A 507 14.14 -9.81 7.50
C GLY A 507 15.09 -8.67 7.20
N PHE A 508 16.29 -8.75 7.76
CA PHE A 508 17.41 -7.91 7.32
C PHE A 508 18.55 -8.83 6.87
N PRO A 509 19.05 -8.68 5.64
CA PRO A 509 18.54 -7.78 4.59
C PRO A 509 17.27 -8.32 3.91
N GLY A 510 16.81 -9.53 4.22
CA GLY A 510 15.60 -10.12 3.63
C GLY A 510 15.81 -10.58 2.18
N SER A 511 14.79 -11.21 1.58
CA SER A 511 14.95 -11.90 0.29
C SER A 511 13.65 -12.03 -0.49
N VAL A 512 13.76 -12.43 -1.75
CA VAL A 512 12.68 -13.10 -2.49
C VAL A 512 13.02 -14.59 -2.61
N LEU A 513 11.98 -15.41 -2.67
CA LEU A 513 12.04 -16.86 -2.74
C LEU A 513 11.25 -17.35 -3.94
N ARG A 514 11.77 -18.37 -4.60
CA ARG A 514 11.06 -19.11 -5.66
C ARG A 514 10.86 -20.54 -5.15
N LEU A 515 9.62 -21.01 -5.12
CA LEU A 515 9.28 -22.41 -4.92
C LEU A 515 8.92 -23.02 -6.26
N ASP A 516 9.66 -24.05 -6.66
CA ASP A 516 9.28 -24.94 -7.73
C ASP A 516 8.47 -26.11 -7.13
N PRO A 517 7.15 -26.20 -7.39
CA PRO A 517 6.32 -27.23 -6.77
C PRO A 517 6.68 -28.63 -7.27
N GLY A 518 7.14 -28.80 -8.52
CA GLY A 518 7.26 -30.11 -9.15
C GLY A 518 5.92 -30.86 -9.26
N ASP A 519 5.98 -32.14 -9.63
CA ASP A 519 4.79 -32.97 -9.87
C ASP A 519 4.12 -33.49 -8.57
N ASP A 520 4.86 -33.57 -7.46
CA ASP A 520 4.36 -33.93 -6.13
C ASP A 520 4.86 -32.90 -5.11
N PRO A 521 4.15 -31.77 -4.94
CA PRO A 521 4.67 -30.65 -4.17
C PRO A 521 5.00 -30.99 -2.71
N SER A 522 4.36 -32.01 -2.12
CA SER A 522 4.67 -32.44 -0.75
C SER A 522 6.09 -33.00 -0.62
N ASN A 523 6.57 -33.71 -1.64
CA ASN A 523 7.81 -34.49 -1.59
C ASN A 523 8.92 -33.95 -2.49
N THR A 524 8.59 -33.29 -3.60
CA THR A 524 9.58 -32.89 -4.62
C THR A 524 9.87 -31.41 -4.67
N ALA A 525 9.09 -30.56 -3.99
CA ALA A 525 9.24 -29.11 -4.11
C ALA A 525 10.61 -28.62 -3.64
N LEU A 526 11.22 -27.75 -4.44
CA LEU A 526 12.51 -27.12 -4.18
C LEU A 526 12.36 -25.61 -4.09
N THR A 527 13.20 -24.98 -3.28
CA THR A 527 13.22 -23.54 -3.03
C THR A 527 14.55 -22.95 -3.50
N GLU A 528 14.48 -21.77 -4.09
CA GLU A 528 15.63 -20.88 -4.31
C GLU A 528 15.45 -19.62 -3.46
N VAL A 529 16.55 -19.04 -2.99
CA VAL A 529 16.56 -17.82 -2.17
C VAL A 529 17.48 -16.80 -2.82
N PHE A 530 16.95 -15.58 -3.02
CA PHE A 530 17.67 -14.44 -3.55
C PHE A 530 17.63 -13.30 -2.55
N GLU A 531 18.75 -13.05 -1.91
CA GLU A 531 18.88 -12.00 -0.90
C GLU A 531 18.90 -10.62 -1.57
N VAL A 532 18.19 -9.66 -0.99
CA VAL A 532 18.27 -8.26 -1.45
C VAL A 532 19.72 -7.79 -1.28
N PRO A 533 20.35 -7.12 -2.28
CA PRO A 533 21.76 -6.80 -2.21
C PRO A 533 22.07 -5.85 -1.05
N TRP A 534 22.75 -6.38 -0.02
CA TRP A 534 23.23 -5.63 1.12
C TRP A 534 24.67 -6.02 1.43
N GLU A 535 25.55 -5.03 1.50
CA GLU A 535 27.01 -5.22 1.57
C GLU A 535 27.55 -6.18 0.49
N ASN A 536 26.83 -6.29 -0.64
CA ASN A 536 27.19 -7.17 -1.74
C ASN A 536 28.07 -6.39 -2.73
N PRO A 537 29.35 -6.76 -2.90
CA PRO A 537 30.27 -6.05 -3.78
C PRO A 537 29.95 -6.18 -5.27
N GLY A 538 29.07 -7.12 -5.64
CA GLY A 538 28.60 -7.33 -7.01
C GLY A 538 27.39 -6.47 -7.39
N ALA A 539 26.78 -5.74 -6.46
CA ALA A 539 25.60 -4.93 -6.72
C ALA A 539 25.93 -3.44 -6.81
N GLU A 540 25.33 -2.76 -7.79
CA GLU A 540 25.49 -1.31 -8.01
C GLU A 540 24.80 -0.48 -6.92
N VAL A 541 23.60 -0.90 -6.52
CA VAL A 541 22.78 -0.24 -5.51
C VAL A 541 22.51 -1.22 -4.38
N GLN A 542 22.64 -0.75 -3.14
CA GLN A 542 22.37 -1.55 -1.94
C GLN A 542 20.96 -1.24 -1.43
N GLY A 543 20.26 -2.27 -0.96
CA GLY A 543 18.94 -2.15 -0.37
C GLY A 543 18.69 -3.22 0.66
N TYR A 544 17.53 -3.16 1.30
CA TYR A 544 17.19 -4.12 2.35
C TYR A 544 15.70 -4.13 2.66
N SER A 545 15.29 -5.28 3.18
CA SER A 545 14.00 -5.58 3.81
C SER A 545 12.83 -5.40 2.87
N PRO A 546 12.55 -6.39 2.01
CA PRO A 546 11.35 -6.38 1.20
C PRO A 546 10.12 -6.57 2.07
N ARG A 547 8.96 -6.19 1.55
CA ARG A 547 7.66 -6.39 2.20
C ARG A 547 6.68 -7.08 1.27
N GLY A 548 5.55 -6.47 0.90
CA GLY A 548 4.65 -7.06 -0.09
C GLY A 548 5.33 -7.18 -1.46
N MET A 549 4.91 -8.11 -2.29
CA MET A 549 5.51 -8.29 -3.61
C MET A 549 4.48 -8.81 -4.59
N ASP A 550 4.72 -8.57 -5.86
CA ASP A 550 3.94 -9.15 -6.94
C ASP A 550 4.86 -9.47 -8.12
N ILE A 551 4.35 -10.23 -9.08
CA ILE A 551 5.09 -10.66 -10.26
C ILE A 551 4.43 -10.13 -11.52
N ASP A 552 5.24 -9.74 -12.50
CA ASP A 552 4.73 -9.37 -13.81
C ASP A 552 4.54 -10.61 -14.71
N ARG A 553 3.89 -10.41 -15.86
CA ARG A 553 3.62 -11.48 -16.84
C ARG A 553 4.89 -11.96 -17.58
N ASN A 554 6.05 -11.32 -17.34
CA ASN A 554 7.36 -11.74 -17.85
C ASN A 554 8.14 -12.57 -16.81
N GLY A 555 7.59 -12.78 -15.61
CA GLY A 555 8.25 -13.49 -14.52
C GLY A 555 9.24 -12.65 -13.71
N VAL A 556 9.14 -11.31 -13.78
CA VAL A 556 9.95 -10.39 -12.97
C VAL A 556 9.22 -10.07 -11.68
N VAL A 557 9.89 -10.27 -10.55
CA VAL A 557 9.36 -9.98 -9.22
C VAL A 557 9.57 -8.51 -8.88
N TRP A 558 8.56 -7.87 -8.30
CA TRP A 558 8.60 -6.49 -7.85
C TRP A 558 8.26 -6.38 -6.36
N THR A 559 9.01 -5.59 -5.59
CA THR A 559 8.78 -5.42 -4.14
C THR A 559 9.29 -4.05 -3.64
N PRO A 560 8.63 -3.41 -2.65
CA PRO A 560 9.16 -2.23 -2.00
C PRO A 560 10.15 -2.65 -0.92
N LEU A 561 11.19 -1.86 -0.75
CA LEU A 561 12.24 -2.08 0.24
C LEU A 561 12.16 -1.04 1.34
N ALA A 562 12.45 -1.43 2.58
CA ALA A 562 12.60 -0.48 3.69
C ALA A 562 13.77 0.50 3.49
N SER A 563 14.66 0.26 2.51
CA SER A 563 15.65 1.23 2.08
C SER A 563 15.05 2.44 1.36
N GLY A 564 13.76 2.44 1.00
CA GLY A 564 13.12 3.55 0.26
C GLY A 564 13.29 3.42 -1.24
N HIS A 565 13.24 2.18 -1.73
CA HIS A 565 13.30 1.85 -3.15
C HIS A 565 12.13 0.92 -3.52
N MET A 566 11.69 0.97 -4.77
CA MET A 566 11.08 -0.20 -5.42
C MET A 566 12.19 -1.04 -6.06
N ALA A 567 12.13 -2.35 -5.90
CA ALA A 567 13.09 -3.27 -6.49
C ALA A 567 12.40 -4.19 -7.49
N SER A 568 13.10 -4.49 -8.58
CA SER A 568 12.80 -5.62 -9.47
C SER A 568 13.86 -6.71 -9.30
N PHE A 569 13.43 -7.97 -9.41
CA PHE A 569 14.31 -9.13 -9.50
C PHE A 569 13.95 -9.98 -10.73
N ASP A 570 14.89 -10.08 -11.66
CA ASP A 570 14.78 -10.86 -12.89
C ASP A 570 15.77 -12.04 -12.84
N ARG A 571 15.22 -13.23 -12.55
CA ARG A 571 15.98 -14.48 -12.45
C ARG A 571 16.72 -14.83 -13.75
N SER A 572 16.25 -14.38 -14.91
CA SER A 572 16.88 -14.69 -16.20
C SER A 572 18.23 -14.01 -16.39
N LYS A 573 18.52 -12.97 -15.60
CA LYS A 573 19.81 -12.27 -15.62
C LYS A 573 20.89 -12.99 -14.82
N CYS A 574 20.53 -13.94 -13.96
CA CYS A 574 21.48 -14.68 -13.15
C CYS A 574 22.46 -15.48 -14.03
N THR A 575 23.75 -15.25 -13.80
CA THR A 575 24.86 -15.83 -14.56
C THR A 575 25.57 -16.97 -13.81
N GLY A 576 25.43 -17.00 -12.48
CA GLY A 576 25.93 -18.07 -11.61
C GLY A 576 24.98 -19.28 -11.50
N PRO A 577 25.42 -20.37 -10.86
CA PRO A 577 24.55 -21.48 -10.49
C PRO A 577 23.40 -21.02 -9.58
N LEU A 578 22.21 -21.59 -9.79
CA LEU A 578 20.99 -21.28 -9.02
C LEU A 578 20.72 -22.31 -7.91
N ASN A 579 21.56 -23.34 -7.82
CA ASN A 579 21.56 -24.37 -6.79
C ASN A 579 23.02 -24.72 -6.41
N GLY A 580 23.18 -25.59 -5.42
CA GLY A 580 24.47 -25.98 -4.88
C GLY A 580 24.93 -25.15 -3.68
N PRO A 581 26.14 -25.43 -3.16
CA PRO A 581 26.57 -24.94 -1.85
C PRO A 581 26.78 -23.42 -1.77
N ASP A 582 26.95 -22.75 -2.92
CA ASP A 582 27.16 -21.30 -3.00
C ASP A 582 25.86 -20.54 -3.33
N ALA A 583 24.79 -21.22 -3.76
CA ALA A 583 23.51 -20.63 -4.14
C ALA A 583 22.58 -20.40 -2.93
N THR A 584 23.07 -19.66 -1.94
CA THR A 584 22.42 -19.55 -0.61
C THR A 584 21.78 -18.19 -0.33
N GLY A 585 21.75 -17.30 -1.32
CA GLY A 585 21.12 -15.97 -1.21
C GLY A 585 21.76 -14.92 -2.11
N GLN A 586 23.05 -14.63 -1.92
CA GLN A 586 23.74 -13.48 -2.54
C GLN A 586 24.33 -13.75 -3.94
N HIS A 587 24.09 -14.92 -4.51
CA HIS A 587 24.78 -15.43 -5.70
C HIS A 587 24.32 -14.81 -7.04
N CYS A 588 23.21 -14.06 -7.05
CA CYS A 588 22.69 -13.37 -8.24
C CYS A 588 22.44 -11.87 -7.99
N PRO A 589 23.49 -11.07 -7.73
CA PRO A 589 23.33 -9.61 -7.61
C PRO A 589 22.83 -8.96 -8.91
N GLU A 590 23.16 -9.52 -10.07
CA GLU A 590 22.79 -9.01 -11.40
C GLU A 590 21.29 -9.15 -11.74
N GLY A 591 20.56 -9.97 -10.99
CA GLY A 591 19.10 -10.06 -11.09
C GLY A 591 18.39 -8.84 -10.54
N TRP A 592 19.03 -8.07 -9.65
CA TRP A 592 18.40 -6.96 -8.95
C TRP A 592 18.54 -5.62 -9.69
N THR A 593 17.48 -4.82 -9.65
CA THR A 593 17.51 -3.40 -10.03
C THR A 593 16.64 -2.61 -9.06
N LEU A 594 17.19 -1.55 -8.46
CA LEU A 594 16.55 -0.75 -7.41
C LEU A 594 16.31 0.69 -7.90
N TYR A 595 15.10 1.19 -7.69
CA TYR A 595 14.63 2.52 -8.08
C TYR A 595 14.30 3.33 -6.83
N GLU A 596 15.00 4.44 -6.60
CA GLU A 596 14.76 5.32 -5.45
C GLU A 596 13.37 5.95 -5.56
N GLU A 597 12.56 5.77 -4.52
CA GLU A 597 11.20 6.32 -4.45
C GLU A 597 11.22 7.85 -4.28
N PRO A 598 10.25 8.59 -4.86
CA PRO A 598 10.31 10.04 -4.97
C PRO A 598 9.87 10.76 -3.67
N LEU A 599 10.57 10.51 -2.57
CA LEU A 599 10.35 11.14 -1.26
C LEU A 599 11.69 11.58 -0.65
N PRO A 600 11.77 12.74 0.05
CA PRO A 600 13.00 13.17 0.70
C PRO A 600 13.59 12.11 1.64
N LYS A 601 14.92 12.09 1.78
CA LYS A 601 15.62 11.20 2.71
C LYS A 601 15.46 11.64 4.15
N PHE A 602 15.70 10.73 5.08
CA PHE A 602 15.97 11.12 6.47
C PHE A 602 17.25 11.96 6.55
N LYS A 603 17.32 12.84 7.55
CA LYS A 603 18.55 13.57 7.85
C LYS A 603 19.61 12.61 8.40
N GLY A 604 20.88 12.85 8.05
CA GLY A 604 22.00 12.01 8.48
C GLY A 604 22.18 10.71 7.66
N VAL A 605 21.51 10.61 6.50
CA VAL A 605 21.59 9.45 5.60
C VAL A 605 22.20 9.83 4.26
N ASP A 606 23.34 9.21 3.94
CA ASP A 606 24.03 9.41 2.66
C ASP A 606 23.72 8.31 1.62
N ASP A 607 23.19 7.15 2.06
CA ASP A 607 22.83 6.04 1.16
C ASP A 607 21.70 6.45 0.20
N SER A 608 21.57 5.73 -0.93
CA SER A 608 20.42 5.88 -1.83
C SER A 608 19.13 5.44 -1.15
N GLY A 609 18.00 5.94 -1.65
CA GLY A 609 16.66 5.63 -1.14
C GLY A 609 16.04 6.75 -0.30
N GLY A 610 14.72 6.92 -0.43
CA GLY A 610 13.94 7.97 0.25
C GLY A 610 13.48 7.59 1.65
N ALA A 611 12.82 8.48 2.39
CA ALA A 611 12.19 8.18 3.69
C ALA A 611 10.92 7.29 3.58
N GLU A 612 10.62 6.81 2.37
CA GLU A 612 9.40 6.07 2.08
C GLU A 612 9.31 4.76 2.87
N GLY A 613 8.07 4.35 3.14
CA GLY A 613 7.68 3.15 3.87
C GLY A 613 6.59 2.37 3.13
N SER A 614 6.73 2.22 1.81
CA SER A 614 5.80 1.49 0.96
C SER A 614 5.54 0.07 1.50
N TYR A 615 4.27 -0.34 1.50
CA TYR A 615 3.84 -1.61 2.10
C TYR A 615 3.88 -2.78 1.13
N TYR A 616 3.38 -2.58 -0.09
CA TYR A 616 3.20 -3.59 -1.12
C TYR A 616 3.58 -3.02 -2.49
N THR A 617 4.08 -3.87 -3.38
CA THR A 617 4.13 -3.60 -4.83
C THR A 617 3.12 -4.51 -5.51
N TRP A 618 2.16 -3.94 -6.22
CA TRP A 618 1.23 -4.66 -7.08
C TRP A 618 1.55 -4.34 -8.54
N VAL A 619 1.40 -5.31 -9.43
CA VAL A 619 1.68 -5.14 -10.86
C VAL A 619 0.37 -5.12 -11.65
N ASP A 620 0.17 -4.06 -12.43
CA ASP A 620 -0.93 -3.96 -13.40
C ASP A 620 -0.63 -4.83 -14.61
N GLN A 621 -0.94 -6.12 -14.52
CA GLN A 621 -0.62 -7.08 -15.58
C GLN A 621 -1.43 -6.85 -16.87
N PHE A 622 -2.57 -6.16 -16.79
CA PHE A 622 -3.59 -6.14 -17.86
C PHE A 622 -4.01 -4.72 -18.28
N ASP A 623 -3.23 -3.69 -17.93
CA ASP A 623 -3.53 -2.29 -18.23
C ASP A 623 -4.89 -1.84 -17.67
N THR A 624 -5.22 -2.32 -16.47
CA THR A 624 -6.47 -2.00 -15.77
C THR A 624 -6.56 -0.53 -15.38
N PHE A 625 -5.42 0.18 -15.27
CA PHE A 625 -5.40 1.61 -15.02
C PHE A 625 -5.35 2.47 -16.29
N GLY A 626 -4.73 2.00 -17.38
CA GLY A 626 -4.50 2.78 -18.60
C GLY A 626 -3.06 3.32 -18.76
N LEU A 627 -2.10 2.91 -17.91
CA LEU A 627 -0.69 3.28 -18.06
C LEU A 627 0.11 2.31 -18.94
N GLY A 628 -0.43 1.15 -19.25
CA GLY A 628 0.21 0.04 -19.94
C GLY A 628 0.13 -1.27 -19.15
N GLU A 629 0.47 -2.37 -19.81
CA GLU A 629 0.61 -3.68 -19.16
C GLU A 629 1.94 -3.77 -18.38
N ASN A 630 1.96 -4.61 -17.35
CA ASN A 630 3.09 -4.89 -16.47
C ASN A 630 3.66 -3.64 -15.78
N ILE A 631 2.81 -2.70 -15.38
CA ILE A 631 3.25 -1.51 -14.64
C ILE A 631 3.30 -1.83 -13.14
N PRO A 632 4.48 -1.82 -12.49
CA PRO A 632 4.58 -1.99 -11.05
C PRO A 632 4.17 -0.70 -10.33
N ILE A 633 3.37 -0.86 -9.26
CA ILE A 633 2.80 0.23 -8.47
C ILE A 633 3.01 -0.05 -6.99
N ASN A 634 3.73 0.85 -6.32
CA ASN A 634 3.90 0.81 -4.87
C ASN A 634 2.74 1.49 -4.14
N THR A 635 2.30 0.89 -3.04
CA THR A 635 1.44 1.53 -2.04
C THR A 635 2.27 2.51 -1.20
N GLY A 636 2.53 3.71 -1.74
CA GLY A 636 3.38 4.76 -1.17
C GLY A 636 2.77 5.40 0.07
N ASN A 637 2.95 4.75 1.21
CA ASN A 637 2.29 5.09 2.47
C ASN A 637 2.74 6.42 3.05
N ALA A 638 4.05 6.68 3.07
CA ALA A 638 4.58 7.97 3.53
C ALA A 638 4.28 9.03 2.47
N SER A 639 4.37 8.65 1.20
CA SER A 639 3.95 9.46 0.07
C SER A 639 2.44 9.65 -0.03
N GLU A 640 1.57 9.21 0.88
CA GLU A 640 0.09 9.31 0.81
C GLU A 640 -0.49 9.22 -0.63
N GLY A 641 -0.08 8.20 -1.38
CA GLY A 641 -0.48 7.98 -2.76
C GLY A 641 0.03 6.65 -3.31
N LEU A 642 -0.35 6.32 -4.54
CA LEU A 642 0.25 5.20 -5.27
C LEU A 642 1.42 5.71 -6.13
N LEU A 643 2.49 4.91 -6.22
CA LEU A 643 3.72 5.26 -6.94
C LEU A 643 3.91 4.26 -8.09
N ALA A 644 3.47 4.63 -9.29
CA ALA A 644 3.65 3.81 -10.48
C ALA A 644 4.99 4.11 -11.14
N LEU A 645 5.74 3.09 -11.55
CA LEU A 645 6.98 3.24 -12.30
C LEU A 645 6.77 2.82 -13.74
N LYS A 646 6.90 3.77 -14.65
CA LYS A 646 6.76 3.55 -16.09
C LYS A 646 8.03 4.03 -16.79
N ASP A 647 8.68 3.13 -17.53
CA ASP A 647 9.90 3.43 -18.28
C ASP A 647 11.02 4.07 -17.42
N GLY A 648 11.08 3.71 -16.13
CA GLY A 648 12.03 4.27 -15.16
C GLY A 648 11.63 5.63 -14.57
N GLU A 649 10.48 6.19 -14.94
CA GLU A 649 9.94 7.45 -14.41
C GLU A 649 8.76 7.21 -13.47
N TRP A 650 8.67 8.05 -12.43
CA TRP A 650 7.62 7.98 -11.42
C TRP A 650 6.37 8.76 -11.82
N VAL A 651 5.21 8.11 -11.76
CA VAL A 651 3.89 8.73 -11.78
C VAL A 651 3.30 8.66 -10.37
N ILE A 652 3.08 9.82 -9.76
CA ILE A 652 2.55 9.92 -8.39
C ILE A 652 1.03 10.09 -8.44
N ILE A 653 0.32 9.05 -8.01
CA ILE A 653 -1.15 9.01 -7.95
C ILE A 653 -1.58 9.46 -6.55
N ARG A 654 -1.74 10.78 -6.40
CA ARG A 654 -1.99 11.45 -5.12
C ARG A 654 -3.46 11.35 -4.69
N VAL A 655 -3.69 11.01 -3.41
CA VAL A 655 -4.98 11.27 -2.72
C VAL A 655 -4.80 12.51 -1.83
N PRO A 656 -5.34 13.68 -2.22
CA PRO A 656 -5.09 14.95 -1.51
C PRO A 656 -6.08 15.23 -0.37
N TYR A 657 -7.17 14.47 -0.29
CA TYR A 657 -8.25 14.68 0.67
C TYR A 657 -9.06 13.40 0.91
N PRO A 658 -9.42 13.10 2.17
CA PRO A 658 -8.79 13.65 3.37
C PRO A 658 -7.32 13.19 3.46
N LEU A 659 -6.46 14.02 4.05
CA LEU A 659 -5.06 13.64 4.26
C LEU A 659 -4.95 12.39 5.16
N GLY A 660 -3.86 11.65 4.99
CA GLY A 660 -3.63 10.38 5.64
C GLY A 660 -4.08 9.17 4.82
N PHE A 661 -4.17 9.30 3.49
CA PHE A 661 -4.27 8.11 2.63
C PHE A 661 -3.07 7.22 2.87
N TYR A 662 -3.36 5.97 3.16
CA TYR A 662 -2.38 5.00 3.61
C TYR A 662 -2.97 3.64 3.27
N THR A 663 -2.31 2.84 2.44
CA THR A 663 -2.88 1.62 1.90
C THR A 663 -1.88 0.46 1.92
N LYS A 664 -2.41 -0.76 1.95
CA LYS A 664 -1.61 -1.98 2.11
C LYS A 664 -1.79 -2.97 0.97
N TRP A 665 -2.79 -2.70 0.13
CA TRP A 665 -3.14 -3.49 -1.03
C TRP A 665 -3.70 -2.57 -2.12
N LEU A 666 -3.76 -3.10 -3.32
CA LEU A 666 -4.23 -2.45 -4.53
C LEU A 666 -4.81 -3.55 -5.41
N ASP A 667 -5.91 -3.26 -6.09
CA ASP A 667 -6.46 -4.11 -7.15
C ASP A 667 -6.81 -3.28 -8.39
N GLY A 668 -7.04 -3.94 -9.53
CA GLY A 668 -7.31 -3.29 -10.80
C GLY A 668 -8.39 -4.00 -11.59
N ARG A 669 -9.45 -3.29 -11.96
CA ARG A 669 -10.65 -3.87 -12.60
C ARG A 669 -11.01 -3.16 -13.89
N ILE A 670 -11.51 -3.96 -14.84
CA ILE A 670 -12.09 -3.51 -16.11
C ILE A 670 -13.59 -3.80 -16.06
N ASP A 671 -14.38 -2.77 -15.78
CA ASP A 671 -15.84 -2.82 -15.77
C ASP A 671 -16.42 -2.88 -17.20
N ASP A 672 -15.82 -2.15 -18.14
CA ASP A 672 -16.21 -2.17 -19.56
C ASP A 672 -15.01 -1.78 -20.45
N ALA A 673 -14.50 -2.74 -21.20
CA ALA A 673 -13.35 -2.51 -22.10
C ALA A 673 -13.66 -1.53 -23.24
N ASP A 674 -14.93 -1.38 -23.63
CA ASP A 674 -15.38 -0.49 -24.70
C ASP A 674 -15.68 0.94 -24.20
N ALA A 675 -15.79 1.14 -22.88
CA ALA A 675 -16.02 2.45 -22.26
C ALA A 675 -14.75 3.33 -22.14
N GLY A 676 -13.62 2.87 -22.69
CA GLY A 676 -12.35 3.57 -22.63
C GLY A 676 -11.83 3.70 -21.20
N TRP A 677 -11.42 4.91 -20.79
CA TRP A 677 -10.88 5.14 -19.44
C TRP A 677 -11.93 4.98 -18.33
N LYS A 678 -13.22 5.15 -18.65
CA LYS A 678 -14.31 5.09 -17.66
C LYS A 678 -14.61 3.66 -17.19
N GLY A 679 -14.38 2.67 -18.04
CA GLY A 679 -14.57 1.27 -17.69
C GLY A 679 -13.32 0.63 -17.09
N ARG A 680 -12.32 1.42 -16.71
CA ARG A 680 -11.03 1.00 -16.15
C ARG A 680 -10.80 1.72 -14.83
N GLY A 681 -10.16 1.05 -13.88
CA GLY A 681 -9.76 1.71 -12.65
C GLY A 681 -8.99 0.82 -11.69
N LEU A 682 -8.17 1.48 -10.88
CA LEU A 682 -7.56 0.87 -9.71
C LEU A 682 -8.45 1.08 -8.49
N TRP A 683 -8.42 0.12 -7.58
CA TRP A 683 -9.14 0.13 -6.32
C TRP A 683 -8.15 -0.01 -5.17
N ALA A 684 -8.35 0.78 -4.12
CA ALA A 684 -7.58 0.68 -2.90
C ALA A 684 -8.44 1.10 -1.73
N THR A 685 -7.83 1.07 -0.54
CA THR A 685 -8.52 1.43 0.68
C THR A 685 -7.64 2.22 1.65
N TYR A 686 -8.27 2.99 2.54
CA TYR A 686 -7.60 3.54 3.72
C TYR A 686 -7.30 2.40 4.71
N GLY A 687 -6.12 1.82 4.53
CA GLY A 687 -5.51 0.70 5.25
C GLY A 687 -4.79 1.06 6.57
N THR A 688 -5.04 2.24 7.13
CA THR A 688 -4.41 2.70 8.39
C THR A 688 -5.02 1.99 9.59
N ARG A 689 -4.19 1.58 10.57
CA ARG A 689 -4.69 1.02 11.85
C ARG A 689 -5.44 2.03 12.71
N ALA A 690 -5.34 3.31 12.40
CA ALA A 690 -5.96 4.39 13.15
C ALA A 690 -6.67 5.35 12.18
N PRO A 691 -7.86 5.00 11.66
CA PRO A 691 -8.60 5.87 10.74
C PRO A 691 -8.93 7.23 11.37
N PHE A 692 -9.06 7.27 12.70
CA PHE A 692 -9.20 8.50 13.49
C PHE A 692 -7.96 9.43 13.50
N HIS A 693 -6.83 9.02 12.91
CA HIS A 693 -5.67 9.90 12.67
C HIS A 693 -5.70 10.60 11.30
N THR A 694 -6.68 10.29 10.44
CA THR A 694 -6.88 11.04 9.19
C THR A 694 -7.31 12.48 9.50
N GLU A 695 -7.23 13.36 8.50
CA GLU A 695 -7.57 14.78 8.63
C GLU A 695 -8.96 15.03 9.24
N THR A 696 -9.93 14.13 9.01
CA THR A 696 -11.30 14.25 9.51
C THR A 696 -11.47 13.78 10.96
N GLY A 697 -10.43 13.19 11.57
CA GLY A 697 -10.35 12.90 13.00
C GLY A 697 -11.26 11.77 13.50
N LYS A 698 -11.53 11.77 14.80
CA LYS A 698 -12.37 10.76 15.48
C LYS A 698 -13.75 10.68 14.84
N GLY A 699 -14.21 9.46 14.58
CA GLY A 699 -15.49 9.19 13.90
C GLY A 699 -15.35 8.96 12.40
N THR A 700 -14.13 9.09 11.85
CA THR A 700 -13.85 8.76 10.45
C THR A 700 -13.88 7.24 10.24
N PRO A 701 -14.77 6.71 9.38
CA PRO A 701 -14.68 5.32 8.93
C PRO A 701 -13.54 5.14 7.92
N SER A 702 -13.22 3.89 7.58
CA SER A 702 -12.35 3.61 6.43
C SER A 702 -13.05 4.01 5.13
N LYS A 703 -12.31 3.99 4.02
CA LYS A 703 -12.81 4.38 2.69
C LYS A 703 -12.30 3.44 1.63
N VAL A 704 -13.14 3.17 0.64
CA VAL A 704 -12.70 2.64 -0.66
C VAL A 704 -12.34 3.83 -1.55
N VAL A 705 -11.28 3.68 -2.33
CA VAL A 705 -10.77 4.69 -3.27
C VAL A 705 -10.67 4.06 -4.65
N GLN A 706 -11.33 4.65 -5.63
CA GLN A 706 -11.17 4.33 -7.05
C GLN A 706 -10.29 5.38 -7.73
N PHE A 707 -9.34 4.93 -8.53
CA PHE A 707 -8.51 5.79 -9.37
C PHE A 707 -8.77 5.47 -10.84
N GLN A 708 -8.99 6.51 -11.65
CA GLN A 708 -9.12 6.38 -13.09
C GLN A 708 -8.16 7.33 -13.80
N LEU A 709 -7.66 6.92 -14.96
CA LEU A 709 -6.75 7.71 -15.78
C LEU A 709 -7.41 8.10 -17.11
N ARG A 710 -7.87 9.34 -17.18
CA ARG A 710 -8.48 9.89 -18.41
C ARG A 710 -7.41 10.36 -19.42
N PRO A 711 -7.75 10.57 -20.70
CA PRO A 711 -6.77 11.01 -21.70
C PRO A 711 -6.27 12.45 -21.49
N ASP A 712 -7.09 13.33 -20.91
CA ASP A 712 -6.72 14.71 -20.57
C ASP A 712 -7.59 15.25 -19.41
N PRO A 713 -7.23 16.39 -18.76
CA PRO A 713 -7.94 16.89 -17.58
C PRO A 713 -9.37 17.40 -17.81
N LEU A 714 -9.84 17.45 -19.06
CA LEU A 714 -11.17 17.91 -19.44
C LEU A 714 -11.98 16.82 -20.17
N ALA A 715 -11.44 15.60 -20.25
CA ALA A 715 -12.15 14.46 -20.79
C ALA A 715 -13.35 14.14 -19.91
N LYS A 716 -14.50 14.03 -20.58
CA LYS A 716 -15.80 13.78 -20.00
C LYS A 716 -16.09 12.31 -19.89
#